data_AF-A0A1S8A4Q0-F1
#
_entry.id   AF-A0A1S8A4Q0-F1
#
_cell.length_a   1.000
_cell.length_b   1.000
_cell.length_c   1.000
_cell.angle_alpha   90.00
_cell.angle_beta   90.00
_cell.angle_gamma   90.00
#
_symmetry.space_group_name_H-M   'P 1'
#
loop_
_entity.id
_entity.type
_entity.pdbx_description
1 polymer ?
#
loop_
_entity_poly.entity_id
_entity_poly.type
_entity_poly.pdbx_seq_one_letter_code
_entity_poly.pdbx_strand_id
1 'polypeptide(L)'
;MQMIGLETVKKEFLTIKARVDTSIRQGVDLTGDRYGAALLGNPGTGKTTVARLYGKFLSSMGVIPGSHFEETTGSRLAHDGIRGAQTLLDNLLQKGGGVFFLDEAYQIVSNSSIGGSQVLDFLLAEIENCTGKIVFVFAGYHKQMETFFAHNPGIPSRIPIRLDFQDYEDNELLRIMNHELNKKFSGRMKIEGGAGGLYMRIASRRIGAGRGREGFGNAREVHNVLSILLRRQADRLHQSRQRGENPDDLLLEKIDIIGPEPSSAMSSNKDWQKLHKMIGLKAVKQSIQILADRLQANYERELNEQPLIGCSLNKVFVGNPGTGKTTVAKLYGKILAAMGLLSNGEVVIKNPADFVGSALGHSEKNTKAILEAAKGKVLIIDEAYMLASGQSGINDPYKTAVVDTIVAEVQSTSLEDRCVLLLGYQGQMENMFQNVNPGLTRRFPMSSAFVFEDYDDSELRGILDLKLRQQGFRAGEAGKKACISALGRARNKPNFGNAGEVDIILDQAKDRQQKRLVESKGPRKTDWLEPQDIDPDFNRIEQAATNIPMLFKGVVGCEHIVQKLEGYQQEVQNMKESGYSDAEIRAQVSFGLLFRGPPGTGKTSTARKMGKVYYDLGLLGEAKVVECSATDIIGQYVGQTGPKVQKKFDEALGRVLFIDEAYRLADGHYAKEAMDEIVDCLTKERYQNKILVILAGYDDDINRLMNQNPGLTSRFPETISFYHMPPRHCRDLLLQLLTMKKLDTTQLEASATIDSQLLDLFGTLSQTPSWGNARDVQTLTKSIFGTMMRDKSKKQKVVTEDAVLDAMKEMIKERSNRATAAATAATSSLDPRQGTPLLIQPKFDFQPKFGFQPKFGFQEPPRTITEITTETAIEPEEGIEEEEEEEEEPPEAGGTRPQQSKAAGRRDAGVPDEVWQQLQRDSDAEEQRRHELAAARQKAAELERQQRAREQELRRQQRDDAARREILRELERLRAQRDLAERARREKEARARKEMEAKAKLKRMGVCPVGYEWIPQAAGYRCAGGSHYMSNEAVLRI
;
A
#
# COMPACT_ATOMS: atom_id res chain seq x y z
N MET A 1 -44.21 -5.55 40.68
CA MET A 1 -43.77 -6.60 39.73
C MET A 1 -44.28 -6.41 38.28
N GLN A 2 -44.86 -5.26 37.90
CA GLN A 2 -45.43 -5.07 36.55
C GLN A 2 -44.41 -4.86 35.42
N MET A 3 -43.12 -4.63 35.73
CA MET A 3 -42.08 -4.47 34.71
C MET A 3 -41.76 -5.79 34.00
N ILE A 4 -41.62 -5.72 32.68
CA ILE A 4 -41.23 -6.83 31.81
C ILE A 4 -39.75 -7.15 32.06
N GLY A 5 -39.43 -8.44 32.23
CA GLY A 5 -38.07 -8.92 32.51
C GLY A 5 -37.49 -8.47 33.84
N LEU A 6 -36.15 -8.36 33.91
CA LEU A 6 -35.39 -7.93 35.10
C LEU A 6 -35.55 -8.85 36.33
N GLU A 7 -35.58 -10.16 36.13
CA GLU A 7 -35.79 -11.13 37.22
C GLU A 7 -34.69 -11.08 38.29
N THR A 8 -33.44 -10.82 37.91
CA THR A 8 -32.31 -10.60 38.84
C THR A 8 -32.58 -9.40 39.75
N VAL A 9 -32.96 -8.27 39.18
CA VAL A 9 -33.28 -7.04 39.91
C VAL A 9 -34.51 -7.23 40.81
N LYS A 10 -35.55 -7.90 40.32
CA LYS A 10 -36.75 -8.21 41.12
C LYS A 10 -36.40 -9.06 42.34
N LYS A 11 -35.53 -10.07 42.17
CA LYS A 11 -35.04 -10.90 43.26
C LYS A 11 -34.31 -10.07 44.30
N GLU A 12 -33.44 -9.15 43.89
CA GLU A 12 -32.75 -8.24 44.83
C GLU A 12 -33.69 -7.33 45.62
N PHE A 13 -34.74 -6.79 44.99
CA PHE A 13 -35.76 -6.03 45.72
C PHE A 13 -36.45 -6.87 46.80
N LEU A 14 -36.73 -8.15 46.51
CA LEU A 14 -37.31 -9.07 47.49
C LEU A 14 -36.34 -9.41 48.61
N THR A 15 -35.04 -9.60 48.31
CA THR A 15 -33.98 -9.80 49.30
C THR A 15 -33.87 -8.61 50.24
N ILE A 16 -33.85 -7.39 49.69
CA ILE A 16 -33.81 -6.15 50.47
C ILE A 16 -35.06 -6.04 51.35
N LYS A 17 -36.25 -6.31 50.78
CA LYS A 17 -37.50 -6.31 51.56
C LYS A 17 -37.43 -7.30 52.72
N ALA A 18 -37.00 -8.54 52.47
CA ALA A 18 -36.87 -9.56 53.50
C ALA A 18 -35.89 -9.15 54.61
N ARG A 19 -34.80 -8.44 54.25
CA ARG A 19 -33.86 -7.87 55.21
C ARG A 19 -34.53 -6.81 56.08
N VAL A 20 -35.20 -5.84 55.46
CA VAL A 20 -35.90 -4.76 56.20
C VAL A 20 -37.00 -5.32 57.10
N ASP A 21 -37.85 -6.23 56.59
CA ASP A 21 -38.91 -6.89 57.37
C ASP A 21 -38.33 -7.68 58.56
N THR A 22 -37.13 -8.23 58.41
CA THR A 22 -36.44 -8.94 59.48
C THR A 22 -35.90 -7.98 60.53
N SER A 23 -35.25 -6.88 60.13
CA SER A 23 -34.76 -5.84 61.04
C SER A 23 -35.91 -5.19 61.83
N ILE A 24 -37.04 -4.90 61.17
CA ILE A 24 -38.25 -4.37 61.84
C ILE A 24 -38.76 -5.35 62.89
N ARG A 25 -38.85 -6.65 62.57
CA ARG A 25 -39.27 -7.69 63.53
C ARG A 25 -38.28 -7.87 64.68
N GLN A 26 -37.00 -7.62 64.44
CA GLN A 26 -35.95 -7.66 65.46
C GLN A 26 -35.90 -6.38 66.32
N GLY A 27 -36.67 -5.35 65.99
CA GLY A 27 -36.65 -4.06 66.69
C GLY A 27 -35.37 -3.25 66.48
N VAL A 28 -34.65 -3.51 65.39
CA VAL A 28 -33.39 -2.82 65.04
C VAL A 28 -33.71 -1.55 64.25
N ASP A 29 -33.07 -0.44 64.61
CA ASP A 29 -33.22 0.82 63.89
C ASP A 29 -32.54 0.75 62.50
N LEU A 30 -33.27 1.15 61.47
CA LEU A 30 -32.85 1.08 60.06
C LEU A 30 -32.03 2.31 59.62
N THR A 31 -31.95 3.34 60.45
CA THR A 31 -31.32 4.62 60.08
C THR A 31 -29.81 4.52 59.82
N GLY A 32 -29.13 3.54 60.41
CA GLY A 32 -27.70 3.28 60.23
C GLY A 32 -27.34 2.37 59.05
N ASP A 33 -28.33 1.74 58.42
CA ASP A 33 -28.11 0.79 57.34
C ASP A 33 -27.84 1.49 55.99
N ARG A 34 -26.93 0.93 55.20
CA ARG A 34 -26.58 1.44 53.88
C ARG A 34 -27.43 0.76 52.79
N TYR A 35 -28.20 1.58 52.08
CA TYR A 35 -29.02 1.17 50.92
C TYR A 35 -28.55 1.81 49.61
N GLY A 36 -27.34 2.38 49.57
CA GLY A 36 -26.73 2.87 48.33
C GLY A 36 -26.60 1.75 47.30
N ALA A 37 -26.96 2.03 46.04
CA ALA A 37 -27.00 1.03 44.98
C ALA A 37 -26.21 1.43 43.72
N ALA A 38 -25.48 0.48 43.16
CA ALA A 38 -24.87 0.59 41.84
C ALA A 38 -25.71 -0.20 40.81
N LEU A 39 -26.17 0.47 39.76
CA LEU A 39 -26.98 -0.10 38.70
C LEU A 39 -26.10 -0.30 37.47
N LEU A 40 -25.79 -1.56 37.17
CA LEU A 40 -24.87 -1.95 36.11
C LEU A 40 -25.65 -2.56 34.97
N GLY A 41 -25.43 -2.10 33.75
CA GLY A 41 -26.01 -2.71 32.55
C GLY A 41 -26.00 -1.82 31.34
N ASN A 42 -26.29 -2.40 30.18
CA ASN A 42 -26.32 -1.72 28.90
C ASN A 42 -27.38 -0.57 28.84
N PRO A 43 -27.28 0.34 27.86
CA PRO A 43 -28.29 1.37 27.63
C PRO A 43 -29.70 0.77 27.46
N GLY A 44 -30.73 1.47 27.93
CA GLY A 44 -32.12 1.06 27.68
C GLY A 44 -32.61 -0.21 28.40
N THR A 45 -31.85 -0.74 29.37
CA THR A 45 -32.31 -1.82 30.28
C THR A 45 -33.25 -1.34 31.39
N GLY A 46 -33.52 -0.03 31.47
CA GLY A 46 -34.48 0.55 32.43
C GLY A 46 -33.88 1.02 33.76
N LYS A 47 -32.55 1.22 33.86
CA LYS A 47 -31.86 1.68 35.09
C LYS A 47 -32.52 2.89 35.76
N THR A 48 -32.73 4.00 35.04
CA THR A 48 -33.36 5.23 35.57
C THR A 48 -34.78 4.97 36.08
N THR A 49 -35.56 4.16 35.34
CA THR A 49 -36.92 3.78 35.73
C THR A 49 -36.92 2.97 37.02
N VAL A 50 -36.01 2.00 37.15
CA VAL A 50 -35.87 1.19 38.37
C VAL A 50 -35.33 2.01 39.53
N ALA A 51 -34.39 2.93 39.32
CA ALA A 51 -33.89 3.81 40.38
C ALA A 51 -35.00 4.65 41.01
N ARG A 52 -35.92 5.18 40.18
CA ARG A 52 -37.09 5.92 40.67
C ARG A 52 -38.06 5.01 41.45
N LEU A 53 -38.24 3.76 41.02
CA LEU A 53 -39.03 2.77 41.76
C LEU A 53 -38.33 2.34 43.05
N TYR A 54 -37.00 2.27 43.07
CA TYR A 54 -36.20 1.94 44.23
C TYR A 54 -36.39 2.96 45.35
N GLY A 55 -36.36 4.26 45.02
CA GLY A 55 -36.66 5.32 45.99
C GLY A 55 -38.07 5.24 46.58
N LYS A 56 -39.08 4.99 45.74
CA LYS A 56 -40.46 4.78 46.20
C LYS A 56 -40.58 3.54 47.10
N PHE A 57 -39.90 2.46 46.74
CA PHE A 57 -39.86 1.23 47.52
C PHE A 57 -39.24 1.47 48.91
N LEU A 58 -38.06 2.08 48.99
CA LEU A 58 -37.40 2.36 50.27
C LEU A 58 -38.23 3.31 51.15
N SER A 59 -38.85 4.33 50.56
CA SER A 59 -39.73 5.23 51.30
C SER A 59 -40.98 4.51 51.83
N SER A 60 -41.60 3.63 51.05
CA SER A 60 -42.75 2.82 51.50
C SER A 60 -42.41 1.83 52.61
N MET A 61 -41.15 1.43 52.70
CA MET A 61 -40.62 0.53 53.73
C MET A 61 -40.16 1.29 55.00
N GLY A 62 -40.26 2.62 55.02
CA GLY A 62 -39.80 3.45 56.13
C GLY A 62 -38.28 3.59 56.25
N VAL A 63 -37.52 3.18 55.23
CA VAL A 63 -36.05 3.25 55.21
C VAL A 63 -35.55 4.68 55.00
N ILE A 64 -36.26 5.45 54.16
CA ILE A 64 -35.99 6.87 53.91
C ILE A 64 -37.24 7.72 54.13
N PRO A 65 -37.09 8.96 54.62
CA PRO A 65 -38.22 9.83 54.97
C PRO A 65 -39.04 10.32 53.75
N GLY A 66 -38.46 10.34 52.55
CA GLY A 66 -39.11 10.81 51.34
C GLY A 66 -38.74 10.01 50.09
N SER A 67 -39.57 10.08 49.06
CA SER A 67 -39.32 9.45 47.75
C SER A 67 -38.89 10.44 46.67
N HIS A 68 -38.39 11.61 47.07
CA HIS A 68 -37.92 12.62 46.13
C HIS A 68 -36.74 12.09 45.30
N PHE A 69 -36.65 12.49 44.04
CA PHE A 69 -35.70 11.92 43.09
C PHE A 69 -35.00 13.05 42.34
N GLU A 70 -33.72 13.28 42.64
CA GLU A 70 -32.87 14.21 41.89
C GLU A 70 -31.96 13.40 40.96
N GLU A 71 -31.92 13.80 39.69
CA GLU A 71 -31.20 13.12 38.61
C GLU A 71 -30.17 14.07 37.99
N THR A 72 -28.94 13.61 37.87
CA THR A 72 -27.85 14.32 37.18
C THR A 72 -26.94 13.32 36.45
N THR A 73 -26.09 13.81 35.56
CA THR A 73 -25.11 12.98 34.83
C THR A 73 -23.70 13.22 35.35
N GLY A 74 -22.82 12.22 35.23
CA GLY A 74 -21.41 12.35 35.63
C GLY A 74 -20.71 13.53 34.96
N SER A 75 -20.94 13.73 33.66
CA SER A 75 -20.42 14.87 32.88
C SER A 75 -20.91 16.23 33.37
N ARG A 76 -22.23 16.37 33.61
CA ARG A 76 -22.81 17.62 34.10
C ARG A 76 -22.31 17.95 35.50
N LEU A 77 -22.26 16.96 36.38
CA LEU A 77 -21.82 17.15 37.75
C LEU A 77 -20.33 17.49 37.85
N ALA A 78 -19.50 16.91 36.98
CA ALA A 78 -18.10 17.29 36.86
C ALA A 78 -17.92 18.74 36.41
N HIS A 79 -18.78 19.23 35.50
CA HIS A 79 -18.76 20.61 35.03
C HIS A 79 -19.23 21.60 36.10
N ASP A 80 -20.33 21.28 36.80
CA ASP A 80 -20.94 22.15 37.82
C ASP A 80 -20.10 22.19 39.12
N GLY A 81 -19.19 21.24 39.31
CA GLY A 81 -18.26 21.19 40.44
C GLY A 81 -18.95 20.91 41.79
N ILE A 82 -18.21 21.13 42.89
CA ILE A 82 -18.68 20.81 44.25
C ILE A 82 -19.94 21.61 44.62
N ARG A 83 -20.02 22.89 44.18
CA ARG A 83 -21.19 23.74 44.46
C ARG A 83 -22.47 23.20 43.82
N GLY A 84 -22.37 22.65 42.60
CA GLY A 84 -23.49 22.00 41.94
C GLY A 84 -23.97 20.77 42.71
N ALA A 85 -23.04 19.92 43.16
CA ALA A 85 -23.35 18.76 43.99
C ALA A 85 -24.01 19.13 45.32
N GLN A 86 -23.48 20.15 46.03
CA GLN A 86 -24.07 20.67 47.27
C GLN A 86 -25.51 21.14 47.07
N THR A 87 -25.76 21.92 46.01
CA THR A 87 -27.10 22.46 45.73
C THR A 87 -28.12 21.33 45.51
N LEU A 88 -27.74 20.26 44.82
CA LEU A 88 -28.61 19.10 44.60
C LEU A 88 -28.91 18.34 45.91
N LEU A 89 -27.91 18.19 46.78
CA LEU A 89 -28.08 17.54 48.09
C LEU A 89 -28.92 18.38 49.04
N ASP A 90 -28.69 19.70 49.11
CA ASP A 90 -29.48 20.63 49.92
C ASP A 90 -30.95 20.63 49.51
N ASN A 91 -31.22 20.61 48.20
CA ASN A 91 -32.58 20.49 47.67
C ASN A 91 -33.26 19.19 48.11
N LEU A 92 -32.53 18.06 48.13
CA LEU A 92 -33.05 16.78 48.63
C LEU A 92 -33.33 16.84 50.14
N LEU A 93 -32.43 17.42 50.93
CA LEU A 93 -32.58 17.56 52.38
C LEU A 93 -33.76 18.46 52.75
N GLN A 94 -33.92 19.61 52.07
CA GLN A 94 -35.04 20.53 52.28
C GLN A 94 -36.40 19.87 51.98
N LYS A 95 -36.44 18.96 51.01
CA LYS A 95 -37.66 18.21 50.63
C LYS A 95 -37.90 16.95 51.48
N GLY A 96 -37.15 16.79 52.57
CA GLY A 96 -37.35 15.68 53.52
C GLY A 96 -36.68 14.37 53.10
N GLY A 97 -35.58 14.43 52.35
CA GLY A 97 -34.79 13.26 51.95
C GLY A 97 -35.27 12.59 50.65
N GLY A 98 -34.51 11.61 50.16
CA GLY A 98 -34.83 10.96 48.89
C GLY A 98 -33.66 10.20 48.25
N VAL A 99 -33.67 10.11 46.93
CA VAL A 99 -32.68 9.42 46.12
C VAL A 99 -31.90 10.42 45.28
N PHE A 100 -30.58 10.37 45.40
CA PHE A 100 -29.64 11.05 44.51
C PHE A 100 -29.19 10.06 43.43
N PHE A 101 -29.60 10.30 42.18
CA PHE A 101 -29.27 9.43 41.05
C PHE A 101 -28.23 10.09 40.14
N LEU A 102 -27.09 9.42 39.98
CA LEU A 102 -26.02 9.80 39.07
C LEU A 102 -25.99 8.84 37.88
N ASP A 103 -26.45 9.30 36.72
CA ASP A 103 -26.34 8.54 35.49
C ASP A 103 -24.95 8.68 34.86
N GLU A 104 -24.50 7.62 34.21
CA GLU A 104 -23.15 7.50 33.62
C GLU A 104 -22.03 7.98 34.58
N ALA A 105 -22.07 7.48 35.82
CA ALA A 105 -21.21 7.94 36.93
C ALA A 105 -19.70 7.88 36.61
N TYR A 106 -19.28 6.92 35.79
CA TYR A 106 -17.91 6.77 35.32
C TYR A 106 -17.36 8.00 34.57
N GLN A 107 -18.22 8.86 34.03
CA GLN A 107 -17.80 10.09 33.35
C GLN A 107 -17.15 11.11 34.29
N ILE A 108 -17.44 11.04 35.59
CA ILE A 108 -16.89 11.98 36.59
C ILE A 108 -15.37 11.82 36.73
N VAL A 109 -14.86 10.60 36.55
CA VAL A 109 -13.44 10.22 36.68
C VAL A 109 -12.75 10.07 35.33
N SER A 110 -13.40 10.49 34.24
CA SER A 110 -12.77 10.47 32.91
C SER A 110 -11.60 11.45 32.82
N ASN A 111 -10.56 11.15 32.03
CA ASN A 111 -9.41 12.06 31.83
C ASN A 111 -9.79 13.43 31.22
N SER A 112 -11.02 13.57 30.72
CA SER A 112 -11.59 14.77 30.13
C SER A 112 -12.26 15.71 31.15
N SER A 113 -12.60 15.25 32.36
CA SER A 113 -13.31 16.04 33.37
C SER A 113 -12.34 16.76 34.32
N ILE A 114 -12.15 18.06 34.11
CA ILE A 114 -11.38 18.92 35.03
C ILE A 114 -12.18 19.07 36.33
N GLY A 115 -11.66 18.57 37.45
CA GLY A 115 -12.27 18.71 38.78
C GLY A 115 -13.26 17.60 39.19
N GLY A 116 -13.50 16.58 38.36
CA GLY A 116 -14.46 15.52 38.66
C GLY A 116 -14.07 14.61 39.83
N SER A 117 -12.77 14.37 40.06
CA SER A 117 -12.29 13.61 41.24
C SER A 117 -12.60 14.32 42.55
N GLN A 118 -12.47 15.65 42.59
CA GLN A 118 -12.78 16.46 43.78
C GLN A 118 -14.27 16.43 44.11
N VAL A 119 -15.12 16.40 43.08
CA VAL A 119 -16.58 16.24 43.25
C VAL A 119 -16.90 14.85 43.79
N LEU A 120 -16.23 13.81 43.28
CA LEU A 120 -16.42 12.44 43.77
C LEU A 120 -16.00 12.30 45.24
N ASP A 121 -14.85 12.84 45.63
CA ASP A 121 -14.39 12.81 47.03
C ASP A 121 -15.37 13.54 47.96
N PHE A 122 -15.91 14.69 47.53
CA PHE A 122 -16.97 15.40 48.25
C PHE A 122 -18.23 14.53 48.40
N LEU A 123 -18.70 13.90 47.32
CA LEU A 123 -19.86 13.01 47.39
C LEU A 123 -19.65 11.83 48.33
N LEU A 124 -18.43 11.26 48.38
CA LEU A 124 -18.13 10.12 49.27
C LEU A 124 -18.19 10.50 50.75
N ALA A 125 -17.80 11.72 51.10
CA ALA A 125 -17.98 12.27 52.45
C ALA A 125 -19.48 12.47 52.76
N GLU A 126 -20.24 13.03 51.81
CA GLU A 126 -21.67 13.26 52.00
C GLU A 126 -22.52 11.98 52.05
N ILE A 127 -22.09 10.89 51.40
CA ILE A 127 -22.74 9.58 51.54
C ILE A 127 -22.74 9.14 53.01
N GLU A 128 -21.68 9.41 53.77
CA GLU A 128 -21.62 9.06 55.20
C GLU A 128 -22.52 9.99 56.03
N ASN A 129 -22.43 11.31 55.79
CA ASN A 129 -23.20 12.32 56.53
C ASN A 129 -24.72 12.22 56.31
N CYS A 130 -25.14 11.75 55.13
CA CYS A 130 -26.56 11.70 54.73
C CYS A 130 -27.20 10.30 54.89
N THR A 131 -26.52 9.35 55.55
CA THR A 131 -27.07 8.01 55.81
C THR A 131 -28.43 8.09 56.50
N GLY A 132 -29.40 7.27 56.07
CA GLY A 132 -30.78 7.28 56.57
C GLY A 132 -31.67 8.41 56.03
N LYS A 133 -31.11 9.43 55.36
CA LYS A 133 -31.85 10.55 54.76
C LYS A 133 -31.82 10.54 53.23
N ILE A 134 -30.65 10.26 52.66
CA ILE A 134 -30.43 10.23 51.21
C ILE A 134 -29.82 8.88 50.81
N VAL A 135 -30.36 8.29 49.74
CA VAL A 135 -29.79 7.09 49.12
C VAL A 135 -29.13 7.48 47.80
N PHE A 136 -27.85 7.17 47.68
CA PHE A 136 -27.06 7.44 46.49
C PHE A 136 -27.11 6.25 45.54
N VAL A 137 -27.45 6.53 44.29
CA VAL A 137 -27.61 5.52 43.25
C VAL A 137 -26.74 5.90 42.05
N PHE A 138 -25.77 5.05 41.73
CA PHE A 138 -24.85 5.28 40.61
C PHE A 138 -25.15 4.31 39.48
N ALA A 139 -25.35 4.81 38.27
CA ALA A 139 -25.63 3.99 37.09
C ALA A 139 -24.51 4.10 36.04
N GLY A 140 -24.27 2.99 35.33
CA GLY A 140 -23.31 2.95 34.23
C GLY A 140 -23.21 1.59 33.55
N TYR A 141 -22.33 1.48 32.55
CA TYR A 141 -22.04 0.22 31.87
C TYR A 141 -21.04 -0.60 32.68
N HIS A 142 -21.15 -1.93 32.67
CA HIS A 142 -20.34 -2.83 33.50
C HIS A 142 -18.85 -2.50 33.47
N LYS A 143 -18.23 -2.55 32.28
CA LYS A 143 -16.79 -2.36 32.09
C LYS A 143 -16.30 -0.96 32.48
N GLN A 144 -17.13 0.05 32.29
CA GLN A 144 -16.77 1.45 32.58
C GLN A 144 -16.99 1.77 34.07
N MET A 145 -17.89 1.07 34.73
CA MET A 145 -18.07 1.17 36.17
C MET A 145 -16.92 0.48 36.93
N GLU A 146 -16.24 -0.51 36.34
CA GLU A 146 -15.03 -1.09 36.94
C GLU A 146 -13.93 -0.04 37.13
N THR A 147 -13.67 0.79 36.12
CA THR A 147 -12.70 1.89 36.25
C THR A 147 -13.16 2.95 37.25
N PHE A 148 -14.46 3.22 37.35
CA PHE A 148 -15.04 4.07 38.38
C PHE A 148 -14.79 3.53 39.80
N PHE A 149 -15.03 2.24 40.03
CA PHE A 149 -14.79 1.62 41.34
C PHE A 149 -13.30 1.51 41.68
N ALA A 150 -12.44 1.33 40.67
CA ALA A 150 -10.99 1.28 40.86
C ALA A 150 -10.40 2.65 41.29
N HIS A 151 -11.07 3.76 40.95
CA HIS A 151 -10.60 5.09 41.30
C HIS A 151 -10.60 5.36 42.81
N ASN A 152 -11.58 4.82 43.54
CA ASN A 152 -11.63 4.94 45.00
C ASN A 152 -12.12 3.63 45.66
N PRO A 153 -11.24 2.90 46.36
CA PRO A 153 -11.60 1.63 47.00
C PRO A 153 -12.63 1.78 48.13
N GLY A 154 -12.95 3.00 48.55
CA GLY A 154 -14.00 3.31 49.51
C GLY A 154 -15.43 3.33 48.94
N ILE A 155 -15.62 3.22 47.62
CA ILE A 155 -16.95 3.19 46.98
C ILE A 155 -17.72 1.89 47.30
N PRO A 156 -17.14 0.68 47.13
CA PRO A 156 -17.89 -0.56 47.34
C PRO A 156 -18.43 -0.73 48.77
N SER A 157 -17.74 -0.17 49.79
CA SER A 157 -18.20 -0.22 51.18
C SER A 157 -19.35 0.77 51.47
N ARG A 158 -19.41 1.88 50.73
CA ARG A 158 -20.47 2.90 50.83
C ARG A 158 -21.71 2.57 50.00
N ILE A 159 -21.54 1.79 48.93
CA ILE A 159 -22.58 1.39 47.98
C ILE A 159 -22.58 -0.14 47.87
N PRO A 160 -23.13 -0.83 48.89
CA PRO A 160 -23.03 -2.29 49.00
C PRO A 160 -23.96 -3.04 48.04
N ILE A 161 -25.03 -2.40 47.55
CA ILE A 161 -26.02 -3.06 46.71
C ILE A 161 -25.59 -2.94 45.25
N ARG A 162 -25.49 -4.06 44.55
CA ARG A 162 -25.23 -4.10 43.11
C ARG A 162 -26.42 -4.72 42.39
N LEU A 163 -27.06 -3.94 41.53
CA LEU A 163 -28.18 -4.37 40.71
C LEU A 163 -27.68 -4.57 39.28
N ASP A 164 -27.67 -5.82 38.85
CA ASP A 164 -27.22 -6.21 37.51
C ASP A 164 -28.41 -6.30 36.54
N PHE A 165 -28.38 -5.44 35.53
CA PHE A 165 -29.38 -5.33 34.48
C PHE A 165 -28.91 -6.09 33.24
N GLN A 166 -29.42 -7.29 33.11
CA GLN A 166 -29.25 -8.13 31.93
C GLN A 166 -29.99 -7.55 30.72
N ASP A 167 -29.48 -7.84 29.52
CA ASP A 167 -30.14 -7.48 28.27
C ASP A 167 -31.48 -8.24 28.13
N TYR A 168 -32.47 -7.63 27.50
CA TYR A 168 -33.78 -8.25 27.31
C TYR A 168 -33.75 -9.38 26.29
N GLU A 169 -34.49 -10.45 26.60
CA GLU A 169 -34.73 -11.58 25.70
C GLU A 169 -35.66 -11.20 24.53
N ASP A 170 -35.63 -11.97 23.43
CA ASP A 170 -36.40 -11.65 22.21
C ASP A 170 -37.90 -11.51 22.49
N ASN A 171 -38.42 -12.39 23.35
CA ASN A 171 -39.81 -12.36 23.81
C ASN A 171 -40.10 -11.14 24.70
N GLU A 172 -39.14 -10.67 25.47
CA GLU A 172 -39.28 -9.48 26.32
C GLU A 172 -39.26 -8.21 25.47
N LEU A 173 -38.33 -8.12 24.49
CA LEU A 173 -38.28 -7.05 23.50
C LEU A 173 -39.58 -6.96 22.71
N LEU A 174 -40.15 -8.08 22.29
CA LEU A 174 -41.46 -8.14 21.63
C LEU A 174 -42.58 -7.59 22.52
N ARG A 175 -42.59 -7.96 23.81
CA ARG A 175 -43.59 -7.46 24.78
C ARG A 175 -43.43 -5.96 25.03
N ILE A 176 -42.19 -5.45 25.10
CA ILE A 176 -41.90 -4.03 25.24
C ILE A 176 -42.40 -3.28 24.00
N MET A 177 -42.10 -3.78 22.80
CA MET A 177 -42.54 -3.19 21.53
C MET A 177 -44.07 -3.09 21.44
N ASN A 178 -44.77 -4.15 21.80
CA ASN A 178 -46.24 -4.17 21.85
C ASN A 178 -46.79 -3.23 22.91
N HIS A 179 -46.17 -3.16 24.09
CA HIS A 179 -46.57 -2.24 25.15
C HIS A 179 -46.46 -0.77 24.69
N GLU A 180 -45.37 -0.41 24.03
CA GLU A 180 -45.15 0.95 23.52
C GLU A 180 -46.11 1.34 22.41
N LEU A 181 -46.37 0.44 21.45
CA LEU A 181 -47.38 0.66 20.40
C LEU A 181 -48.77 0.85 21.01
N ASN A 182 -49.17 -0.03 21.93
CA ASN A 182 -50.46 0.07 22.61
C ASN A 182 -50.58 1.37 23.41
N LYS A 183 -49.53 1.78 24.11
CA LYS A 183 -49.49 3.05 24.84
C LYS A 183 -49.61 4.25 23.90
N LYS A 184 -48.87 4.27 22.78
CA LYS A 184 -48.84 5.39 21.83
C LYS A 184 -50.16 5.57 21.08
N PHE A 185 -50.84 4.49 20.75
CA PHE A 185 -52.07 4.51 19.95
C PHE A 185 -53.34 4.15 20.74
N SER A 186 -53.25 4.06 22.07
CA SER A 186 -54.34 3.64 22.97
C SER A 186 -54.96 2.29 22.56
N GLY A 187 -54.13 1.35 22.11
CA GLY A 187 -54.55 0.02 21.67
C GLY A 187 -55.29 -0.05 20.33
N ARG A 188 -55.35 1.05 19.56
CA ARG A 188 -56.08 1.11 18.28
C ARG A 188 -55.28 0.64 17.06
N MET A 189 -53.96 0.56 17.18
CA MET A 189 -53.08 0.15 16.08
C MET A 189 -53.24 -1.34 15.80
N LYS A 190 -53.64 -1.69 14.58
CA LYS A 190 -53.70 -3.06 14.06
C LYS A 190 -52.36 -3.42 13.43
N ILE A 191 -52.00 -4.70 13.54
CA ILE A 191 -50.74 -5.23 13.03
C ILE A 191 -51.07 -6.44 12.17
N GLU A 192 -50.58 -6.46 10.94
CA GLU A 192 -50.69 -7.62 10.05
C GLU A 192 -50.02 -8.85 10.70
N GLY A 193 -50.73 -9.99 10.72
CA GLY A 193 -50.27 -11.19 11.43
C GLY A 193 -50.41 -11.13 12.95
N GLY A 194 -50.85 -9.99 13.52
CA GLY A 194 -51.08 -9.80 14.95
C GLY A 194 -49.85 -9.36 15.75
N ALA A 195 -50.07 -8.90 16.99
CA ALA A 195 -49.03 -8.37 17.87
C ALA A 195 -47.95 -9.40 18.27
N GLY A 196 -48.30 -10.69 18.32
CA GLY A 196 -47.35 -11.81 18.50
C GLY A 196 -47.02 -12.54 17.19
N GLY A 197 -47.42 -11.98 16.05
CA GLY A 197 -47.29 -12.57 14.73
C GLY A 197 -45.85 -12.67 14.24
N LEU A 198 -45.68 -13.37 13.13
CA LEU A 198 -44.38 -13.63 12.51
C LEU A 198 -43.56 -12.34 12.30
N TYR A 199 -44.16 -11.29 11.75
CA TYR A 199 -43.43 -10.05 11.40
C TYR A 199 -42.89 -9.31 12.63
N MET A 200 -43.68 -9.25 13.71
CA MET A 200 -43.23 -8.63 14.96
C MET A 200 -42.15 -9.47 15.65
N ARG A 201 -42.21 -10.81 15.56
CA ARG A 201 -41.13 -11.70 16.03
C ARG A 201 -39.84 -11.51 15.23
N ILE A 202 -39.93 -11.35 13.92
CA ILE A 202 -38.75 -11.04 13.08
C ILE A 202 -38.15 -9.69 13.53
N ALA A 203 -38.97 -8.66 13.70
CA ALA A 203 -38.49 -7.36 14.18
C ALA A 203 -37.83 -7.44 15.56
N SER A 204 -38.40 -8.20 16.51
CA SER A 204 -37.79 -8.38 17.84
C SER A 204 -36.49 -9.19 17.79
N ARG A 205 -36.41 -10.24 16.96
CA ARG A 205 -35.16 -11.01 16.74
C ARG A 205 -34.06 -10.14 16.13
N ARG A 206 -34.40 -9.27 15.17
CA ARG A 206 -33.44 -8.32 14.58
C ARG A 206 -32.86 -7.36 15.62
N ILE A 207 -33.66 -6.93 16.60
CA ILE A 207 -33.17 -6.14 17.74
C ILE A 207 -32.31 -7.01 18.67
N GLY A 208 -32.81 -8.19 19.04
CA GLY A 208 -32.13 -9.13 19.94
C GLY A 208 -30.79 -9.64 19.41
N ALA A 209 -30.57 -9.60 18.10
CA ALA A 209 -29.30 -9.93 17.47
C ALA A 209 -28.14 -8.99 17.87
N GLY A 210 -28.43 -7.82 18.46
CA GLY A 210 -27.44 -6.93 19.08
C GLY A 210 -27.04 -7.31 20.51
N ARG A 211 -27.68 -8.30 21.14
CA ARG A 211 -27.46 -8.71 22.54
C ARG A 211 -26.01 -9.15 22.79
N GLY A 212 -25.52 -8.89 24.01
CA GLY A 212 -24.16 -9.28 24.42
C GLY A 212 -23.06 -8.35 23.91
N ARG A 213 -23.42 -7.31 23.15
CA ARG A 213 -22.51 -6.25 22.72
C ARG A 213 -22.53 -5.10 23.73
N GLU A 214 -21.36 -4.53 23.99
CA GLU A 214 -21.27 -3.32 24.82
C GLU A 214 -22.03 -2.17 24.14
N GLY A 215 -22.95 -1.55 24.88
CA GLY A 215 -23.77 -0.45 24.35
C GLY A 215 -25.04 -0.87 23.61
N PHE A 216 -25.44 -2.15 23.65
CA PHE A 216 -26.72 -2.59 23.09
C PHE A 216 -27.91 -1.81 23.68
N GLY A 217 -28.75 -1.22 22.82
CA GLY A 217 -29.76 -0.25 23.21
C GLY A 217 -31.00 -0.81 23.92
N ASN A 218 -31.24 -2.13 23.92
CA ASN A 218 -32.39 -2.76 24.58
C ASN A 218 -33.73 -2.04 24.25
N ALA A 219 -34.49 -1.56 25.24
CA ALA A 219 -35.76 -0.85 25.00
C ALA A 219 -35.57 0.46 24.21
N ARG A 220 -34.39 1.09 24.29
CA ARG A 220 -34.06 2.25 23.44
C ARG A 220 -34.01 1.86 21.97
N GLU A 221 -33.51 0.66 21.68
CA GLU A 221 -33.48 0.13 20.31
C GLU A 221 -34.88 -0.24 19.82
N VAL A 222 -35.75 -0.75 20.71
CA VAL A 222 -37.18 -0.94 20.42
C VAL A 222 -37.84 0.38 20.01
N HIS A 223 -37.62 1.46 20.76
CA HIS A 223 -38.11 2.80 20.38
C HIS A 223 -37.59 3.26 19.02
N ASN A 224 -36.31 3.02 18.71
CA ASN A 224 -35.71 3.36 17.42
C ASN A 224 -36.38 2.59 16.28
N VAL A 225 -36.50 1.26 16.42
CA VAL A 225 -37.16 0.40 15.42
C VAL A 225 -38.61 0.81 15.23
N LEU A 226 -39.38 1.05 16.30
CA LEU A 226 -40.76 1.53 16.18
C LEU A 226 -40.87 2.86 15.44
N SER A 227 -39.91 3.77 15.66
CA SER A 227 -39.86 5.03 14.92
C SER A 227 -39.61 4.79 13.42
N ILE A 228 -38.79 3.80 13.07
CA ILE A 228 -38.56 3.38 11.68
C ILE A 228 -39.83 2.75 11.09
N LEU A 229 -40.52 1.85 11.81
CA LEU A 229 -41.74 1.20 11.33
C LEU A 229 -42.83 2.23 11.00
N LEU A 230 -43.05 3.18 11.92
CA LEU A 230 -44.03 4.25 11.74
C LEU A 230 -43.67 5.22 10.63
N ARG A 231 -42.37 5.46 10.40
CA ARG A 231 -41.92 6.25 9.25
C ARG A 231 -42.21 5.53 7.92
N ARG A 232 -41.91 4.23 7.83
CA ARG A 232 -42.24 3.42 6.64
C ARG A 232 -43.74 3.39 6.37
N GLN A 233 -44.54 3.24 7.43
CA GLN A 233 -45.99 3.34 7.34
C GLN A 233 -46.40 4.70 6.77
N ALA A 234 -45.88 5.80 7.29
CA ALA A 234 -46.20 7.15 6.79
C ALA A 234 -45.84 7.31 5.30
N ASP A 235 -44.66 6.83 4.89
CA ASP A 235 -44.22 6.89 3.48
C ASP A 235 -45.13 6.05 2.57
N ARG A 236 -45.52 4.84 3.01
CA ARG A 236 -46.48 3.96 2.29
C ARG A 236 -47.85 4.62 2.16
N LEU A 237 -48.41 5.13 3.26
CA LEU A 237 -49.71 5.80 3.28
C LEU A 237 -49.71 7.03 2.35
N HIS A 238 -48.61 7.80 2.36
CA HIS A 238 -48.45 8.94 1.47
C HIS A 238 -48.47 8.54 -0.01
N GLN A 239 -47.71 7.50 -0.38
CA GLN A 239 -47.67 7.00 -1.77
C GLN A 239 -49.02 6.39 -2.21
N SER A 240 -49.69 5.65 -1.33
CA SER A 240 -51.01 5.06 -1.58
C SER A 240 -52.06 6.16 -1.86
N ARG A 241 -52.07 7.22 -1.05
CA ARG A 241 -52.95 8.39 -1.28
C ARG A 241 -52.63 9.14 -2.57
N GLN A 242 -51.36 9.26 -2.96
CA GLN A 242 -51.00 9.85 -4.26
C GLN A 242 -51.55 9.05 -5.46
N ARG A 243 -51.75 7.74 -5.30
CA ARG A 243 -52.39 6.87 -6.31
C ARG A 243 -53.93 6.89 -6.26
N GLY A 244 -54.53 7.67 -5.35
CA GLY A 244 -55.99 7.73 -5.18
C GLY A 244 -56.58 6.59 -4.35
N GLU A 245 -55.75 5.79 -3.68
CA GLU A 245 -56.19 4.74 -2.76
C GLU A 245 -56.58 5.33 -1.38
N ASN A 246 -57.41 4.63 -0.61
CA ASN A 246 -57.82 5.03 0.75
C ASN A 246 -57.33 4.01 1.80
N PRO A 247 -56.05 4.09 2.23
CA PRO A 247 -55.46 3.11 3.16
C PRO A 247 -55.89 3.31 4.62
N ASP A 248 -55.81 2.26 5.45
CA ASP A 248 -56.07 2.33 6.91
C ASP A 248 -54.85 2.90 7.65
N ASP A 249 -54.98 4.11 8.18
CA ASP A 249 -53.93 4.82 8.94
C ASP A 249 -53.52 4.10 10.24
N LEU A 250 -54.36 3.19 10.74
CA LEU A 250 -54.13 2.42 11.95
C LEU A 250 -53.73 0.97 11.67
N LEU A 251 -53.24 0.67 10.46
CA LEU A 251 -52.73 -0.66 10.10
C LEU A 251 -51.22 -0.61 9.78
N LEU A 252 -50.44 -1.40 10.51
CA LEU A 252 -49.06 -1.74 10.16
C LEU A 252 -49.02 -3.01 9.33
N GLU A 253 -48.49 -2.91 8.12
CA GLU A 253 -48.31 -4.03 7.19
C GLU A 253 -46.91 -4.65 7.27
N LYS A 254 -46.75 -5.83 6.67
CA LYS A 254 -45.47 -6.55 6.52
C LYS A 254 -44.34 -5.62 6.06
N ILE A 255 -44.59 -4.81 5.03
CA ILE A 255 -43.61 -3.88 4.46
C ILE A 255 -43.20 -2.77 5.44
N ASP A 256 -44.10 -2.37 6.35
CA ASP A 256 -43.82 -1.37 7.38
C ASP A 256 -42.90 -1.99 8.44
N ILE A 257 -43.18 -3.23 8.85
CA ILE A 257 -42.52 -3.94 9.96
C ILE A 257 -41.13 -4.46 9.54
N ILE A 258 -41.07 -5.36 8.55
CA ILE A 258 -39.81 -6.01 8.17
C ILE A 258 -39.09 -5.30 7.02
N GLY A 259 -39.76 -4.33 6.38
CA GLY A 259 -39.23 -3.60 5.23
C GLY A 259 -39.62 -4.20 3.88
N PRO A 260 -39.31 -3.50 2.78
CA PRO A 260 -39.54 -4.00 1.43
C PRO A 260 -38.67 -5.23 1.15
N GLU A 261 -39.12 -6.05 0.22
CA GLU A 261 -38.36 -7.20 -0.24
C GLU A 261 -37.06 -6.73 -0.94
N PRO A 262 -35.88 -7.29 -0.61
CA PRO A 262 -34.59 -6.81 -1.11
C PRO A 262 -34.51 -6.68 -2.64
N SER A 263 -35.03 -7.66 -3.38
CA SER A 263 -35.02 -7.65 -4.85
C SER A 263 -35.82 -6.48 -5.43
N SER A 264 -36.96 -6.17 -4.83
CA SER A 264 -37.82 -5.03 -5.22
C SER A 264 -37.18 -3.68 -4.89
N ALA A 265 -36.57 -3.58 -3.70
CA ALA A 265 -35.88 -2.38 -3.23
C ALA A 265 -34.65 -2.06 -4.09
N MET A 266 -33.92 -3.09 -4.53
CA MET A 266 -32.76 -2.92 -5.39
C MET A 266 -33.14 -2.49 -6.81
N SER A 267 -34.17 -3.10 -7.41
CA SER A 267 -34.61 -2.77 -8.77
C SER A 267 -35.08 -1.31 -8.91
N SER A 268 -35.72 -0.79 -7.87
CA SER A 268 -36.20 0.60 -7.79
C SER A 268 -35.12 1.62 -7.39
N ASN A 269 -33.94 1.16 -6.96
CA ASN A 269 -32.88 2.03 -6.47
C ASN A 269 -32.14 2.76 -7.60
N LYS A 270 -32.15 4.10 -7.55
CA LYS A 270 -31.46 4.97 -8.52
C LYS A 270 -29.95 4.80 -8.52
N ASP A 271 -29.32 4.59 -7.37
CA ASP A 271 -27.87 4.39 -7.24
C ASP A 271 -27.43 3.02 -7.79
N TRP A 272 -28.26 1.98 -7.62
CA TRP A 272 -28.06 0.68 -8.25
C TRP A 272 -28.14 0.77 -9.77
N GLN A 273 -29.18 1.43 -10.29
CA GLN A 273 -29.32 1.68 -11.73
C GLN A 273 -28.15 2.52 -12.29
N LYS A 274 -27.67 3.50 -11.51
CA LYS A 274 -26.50 4.31 -11.87
C LYS A 274 -25.25 3.45 -11.97
N LEU A 275 -25.02 2.53 -11.02
CA LEU A 275 -23.89 1.60 -11.06
C LEU A 275 -23.98 0.67 -12.28
N HIS A 276 -25.16 0.13 -12.60
CA HIS A 276 -25.35 -0.70 -13.79
C HIS A 276 -25.03 0.03 -15.10
N LYS A 277 -25.37 1.32 -15.19
CA LYS A 277 -25.06 2.18 -16.35
C LYS A 277 -23.58 2.56 -16.49
N MET A 278 -22.77 2.37 -15.45
CA MET A 278 -21.33 2.61 -15.56
C MET A 278 -20.69 1.61 -16.53
N ILE A 279 -19.72 2.08 -17.30
CA ILE A 279 -19.01 1.27 -18.30
C ILE A 279 -18.09 0.27 -17.58
N GLY A 280 -18.04 -0.97 -18.06
CA GLY A 280 -17.26 -2.06 -17.49
C GLY A 280 -17.74 -2.53 -16.11
N LEU A 281 -16.80 -2.82 -15.21
CA LEU A 281 -17.03 -3.25 -13.82
C LEU A 281 -17.84 -4.55 -13.69
N LYS A 282 -17.66 -5.50 -14.61
CA LYS A 282 -18.45 -6.76 -14.64
C LYS A 282 -18.32 -7.54 -13.32
N ALA A 283 -17.09 -7.77 -12.87
CA ALA A 283 -16.81 -8.49 -11.61
C ALA A 283 -17.44 -7.81 -10.37
N VAL A 284 -17.34 -6.48 -10.31
CA VAL A 284 -17.91 -5.68 -9.20
C VAL A 284 -19.44 -5.73 -9.20
N LYS A 285 -20.07 -5.58 -10.37
CA LYS A 285 -21.54 -5.68 -10.52
C LYS A 285 -22.04 -7.06 -10.10
N GLN A 286 -21.35 -8.13 -10.52
CA GLN A 286 -21.68 -9.50 -10.14
C GLN A 286 -21.53 -9.71 -8.63
N SER A 287 -20.49 -9.16 -8.01
CA SER A 287 -20.28 -9.28 -6.56
C SER A 287 -21.36 -8.58 -5.74
N ILE A 288 -21.85 -7.42 -6.19
CA ILE A 288 -22.96 -6.73 -5.52
C ILE A 288 -24.29 -7.46 -5.77
N GLN A 289 -24.48 -8.05 -6.97
CA GLN A 289 -25.64 -8.90 -7.24
C GLN A 289 -25.67 -10.11 -6.28
N ILE A 290 -24.54 -10.80 -6.09
CA ILE A 290 -24.42 -11.92 -5.14
C ILE A 290 -24.76 -11.48 -3.70
N LEU A 291 -24.34 -10.27 -3.31
CA LEU A 291 -24.71 -9.72 -2.00
C LEU A 291 -26.22 -9.54 -1.89
N ALA A 292 -26.87 -9.00 -2.92
CA ALA A 292 -28.30 -8.80 -2.93
C ALA A 292 -29.10 -10.11 -2.97
N ASP A 293 -28.64 -11.10 -3.74
CA ASP A 293 -29.22 -12.45 -3.78
C ASP A 293 -29.16 -13.11 -2.39
N ARG A 294 -28.06 -12.88 -1.66
CA ARG A 294 -27.93 -13.36 -0.26
C ARG A 294 -28.90 -12.65 0.68
N LEU A 295 -29.15 -11.35 0.49
CA LEU A 295 -30.17 -10.65 1.29
C LEU A 295 -31.57 -11.14 1.00
N GLN A 296 -31.87 -11.43 -0.26
CA GLN A 296 -33.12 -12.04 -0.65
C GLN A 296 -33.29 -13.41 0.02
N ALA A 297 -32.27 -14.26 -0.04
CA ALA A 297 -32.28 -15.55 0.64
C ALA A 297 -32.46 -15.39 2.17
N ASN A 298 -31.80 -14.41 2.79
CA ASN A 298 -31.97 -14.11 4.22
C ASN A 298 -33.39 -13.63 4.54
N TYR A 299 -34.00 -12.81 3.70
CA TYR A 299 -35.38 -12.37 3.86
C TYR A 299 -36.36 -13.56 3.86
N GLU A 300 -36.18 -14.50 2.94
CA GLU A 300 -36.96 -15.74 2.89
C GLU A 300 -36.71 -16.63 4.11
N ARG A 301 -35.45 -16.74 4.55
CA ARG A 301 -35.08 -17.49 5.75
C ARG A 301 -35.71 -16.90 7.01
N GLU A 302 -35.78 -15.57 7.15
CA GLU A 302 -36.48 -14.93 8.28
C GLU A 302 -37.98 -15.24 8.27
N LEU A 303 -38.62 -15.21 7.10
CA LEU A 303 -40.02 -15.60 6.95
C LEU A 303 -40.26 -17.06 7.32
N ASN A 304 -39.27 -17.92 7.09
CA ASN A 304 -39.28 -19.33 7.48
C ASN A 304 -38.72 -19.58 8.90
N GLU A 305 -38.42 -18.52 9.66
CA GLU A 305 -37.80 -18.57 11.00
C GLU A 305 -36.48 -19.37 11.07
N GLN A 306 -35.73 -19.39 9.97
CA GLN A 306 -34.44 -20.06 9.86
C GLN A 306 -33.27 -19.13 10.21
N PRO A 307 -32.12 -19.66 10.67
CA PRO A 307 -30.92 -18.86 10.95
C PRO A 307 -30.42 -18.12 9.71
N LEU A 308 -29.99 -16.87 9.86
CA LEU A 308 -29.46 -16.06 8.77
C LEU A 308 -28.12 -16.59 8.24
N ILE A 309 -27.90 -16.42 6.94
CA ILE A 309 -26.60 -16.63 6.32
C ILE A 309 -25.74 -15.40 6.60
N GLY A 310 -24.62 -15.61 7.28
CA GLY A 310 -23.67 -14.55 7.58
C GLY A 310 -23.08 -13.91 6.30
N CYS A 311 -23.00 -12.59 6.29
CA CYS A 311 -22.19 -11.80 5.37
C CYS A 311 -21.39 -10.73 6.13
N SER A 312 -20.12 -10.53 5.74
CA SER A 312 -19.34 -9.37 6.18
C SER A 312 -19.61 -8.22 5.22
N LEU A 313 -19.95 -7.05 5.79
CA LEU A 313 -20.10 -5.80 5.04
C LEU A 313 -18.75 -5.16 4.72
N ASN A 314 -17.71 -5.51 5.49
CA ASN A 314 -16.37 -4.99 5.32
C ASN A 314 -15.74 -5.59 4.05
N LYS A 315 -15.20 -4.72 3.19
CA LYS A 315 -14.67 -5.13 1.88
C LYS A 315 -13.35 -4.46 1.56
N VAL A 316 -12.56 -5.13 0.72
CA VAL A 316 -11.33 -4.60 0.13
C VAL A 316 -11.60 -4.32 -1.33
N PHE A 317 -11.25 -3.13 -1.81
CA PHE A 317 -11.38 -2.73 -3.21
C PHE A 317 -9.98 -2.62 -3.78
N VAL A 318 -9.65 -3.50 -4.73
CA VAL A 318 -8.31 -3.58 -5.34
C VAL A 318 -8.38 -3.28 -6.82
N GLY A 319 -7.39 -2.57 -7.35
CA GLY A 319 -7.24 -2.34 -8.79
C GLY A 319 -6.41 -1.11 -9.10
N ASN A 320 -6.05 -0.89 -10.35
CA ASN A 320 -5.19 0.21 -10.78
C ASN A 320 -5.85 1.60 -10.59
N PRO A 321 -5.08 2.70 -10.65
CA PRO A 321 -5.64 4.04 -10.58
C PRO A 321 -6.67 4.29 -11.69
N GLY A 322 -7.70 5.08 -11.40
CA GLY A 322 -8.70 5.50 -12.40
C GLY A 322 -9.65 4.41 -12.90
N THR A 323 -9.74 3.25 -12.25
CA THR A 323 -10.77 2.22 -12.50
C THR A 323 -12.11 2.51 -11.80
N GLY A 324 -12.21 3.61 -11.04
CA GLY A 324 -13.45 4.06 -10.41
C GLY A 324 -13.72 3.55 -8.99
N LYS A 325 -12.72 2.99 -8.29
CA LYS A 325 -12.82 2.48 -6.90
C LYS A 325 -13.59 3.41 -5.95
N THR A 326 -13.14 4.65 -5.80
CA THR A 326 -13.74 5.65 -4.89
C THR A 326 -15.17 6.05 -5.33
N THR A 327 -15.44 6.06 -6.63
CA THR A 327 -16.78 6.36 -7.17
C THR A 327 -17.76 5.24 -6.85
N VAL A 328 -17.35 3.98 -7.04
CA VAL A 328 -18.19 2.82 -6.71
C VAL A 328 -18.36 2.68 -5.21
N ALA A 329 -17.33 2.95 -4.41
CA ALA A 329 -17.43 2.92 -2.95
C ALA A 329 -18.49 3.91 -2.41
N LYS A 330 -18.61 5.10 -3.02
CA LYS A 330 -19.69 6.06 -2.72
C LYS A 330 -21.08 5.54 -3.07
N LEU A 331 -21.23 4.84 -4.20
CA LEU A 331 -22.51 4.23 -4.59
C LEU A 331 -22.83 3.03 -3.70
N TYR A 332 -21.83 2.24 -3.33
CA TYR A 332 -21.96 1.05 -2.50
C TYR A 332 -22.60 1.38 -1.15
N GLY A 333 -22.18 2.46 -0.48
CA GLY A 333 -22.82 2.87 0.79
C GLY A 333 -24.29 3.23 0.67
N LYS A 334 -24.68 3.91 -0.41
CA LYS A 334 -26.10 4.20 -0.68
C LYS A 334 -26.90 2.95 -1.02
N ILE A 335 -26.29 2.01 -1.73
CA ILE A 335 -26.89 0.71 -2.06
C ILE A 335 -27.10 -0.09 -0.76
N LEU A 336 -26.10 -0.16 0.13
CA LEU A 336 -26.21 -0.83 1.43
C LEU A 336 -27.34 -0.25 2.30
N ALA A 337 -27.43 1.09 2.38
CA ALA A 337 -28.50 1.73 3.14
C ALA A 337 -29.89 1.47 2.55
N ALA A 338 -30.02 1.50 1.22
CA ALA A 338 -31.28 1.16 0.56
C ALA A 338 -31.67 -0.32 0.73
N MET A 339 -30.69 -1.21 0.88
CA MET A 339 -30.92 -2.62 1.22
C MET A 339 -31.21 -2.84 2.72
N GLY A 340 -31.19 -1.78 3.54
CA GLY A 340 -31.46 -1.86 4.97
C GLY A 340 -30.31 -2.46 5.80
N LEU A 341 -29.11 -2.55 5.23
CA LEU A 341 -27.91 -3.05 5.92
C LEU A 341 -27.18 -1.96 6.72
N LEU A 342 -27.41 -0.69 6.39
CA LEU A 342 -26.89 0.46 7.11
C LEU A 342 -28.03 1.44 7.41
N SER A 343 -27.98 2.08 8.57
CA SER A 343 -28.95 3.11 8.95
C SER A 343 -28.79 4.41 8.14
N ASN A 344 -27.60 4.69 7.61
CA ASN A 344 -27.28 5.86 6.79
C ASN A 344 -26.36 5.51 5.59
N GLY A 345 -26.73 5.93 4.38
CA GLY A 345 -25.93 5.70 3.17
C GLY A 345 -24.76 6.67 2.97
N GLU A 346 -24.54 7.59 3.92
CA GLU A 346 -23.43 8.53 3.89
C GLU A 346 -22.07 7.84 3.96
N VAL A 347 -21.08 8.51 3.39
CA VAL A 347 -19.73 7.96 3.25
C VAL A 347 -18.73 8.92 3.85
N VAL A 348 -17.93 8.42 4.78
CA VAL A 348 -16.82 9.12 5.42
C VAL A 348 -15.54 8.68 4.73
N ILE A 349 -14.82 9.60 4.09
CA ILE A 349 -13.56 9.30 3.41
C ILE A 349 -12.41 9.76 4.30
N LYS A 350 -11.45 8.87 4.50
CA LYS A 350 -10.24 9.12 5.27
C LYS A 350 -9.02 8.61 4.53
N ASN A 351 -7.92 9.33 4.70
CA ASN A 351 -6.60 8.90 4.26
C ASN A 351 -5.80 8.40 5.47
N PRO A 352 -4.74 7.59 5.26
CA PRO A 352 -3.88 7.07 6.33
C PRO A 352 -3.34 8.16 7.27
N ALA A 353 -3.08 9.36 6.74
CA ALA A 353 -2.63 10.50 7.52
C ALA A 353 -3.67 11.01 8.54
N ASP A 354 -4.97 10.79 8.31
CA ASP A 354 -6.02 11.20 9.25
C ASP A 354 -6.06 10.33 10.50
N PHE A 355 -5.51 9.12 10.43
CA PHE A 355 -5.45 8.17 11.54
C PHE A 355 -4.19 8.34 12.39
N VAL A 356 -3.06 8.69 11.77
CA VAL A 356 -1.76 8.76 12.44
C VAL A 356 -1.66 10.00 13.33
N GLY A 357 -1.49 9.79 14.63
CA GLY A 357 -1.33 10.85 15.61
C GLY A 357 0.12 11.35 15.75
N SER A 358 0.30 12.54 16.33
CA SER A 358 1.63 13.12 16.60
C SER A 358 2.32 12.58 17.85
N ALA A 359 1.64 11.74 18.64
CA ALA A 359 2.12 11.20 19.91
C ALA A 359 1.58 9.78 20.14
N LEU A 360 2.24 9.02 21.01
CA LEU A 360 1.88 7.64 21.34
C LEU A 360 0.49 7.58 21.98
N GLY A 361 -0.40 6.68 21.54
CA GLY A 361 -1.79 6.62 21.98
C GLY A 361 -2.77 7.53 21.21
N HIS A 362 -2.27 8.53 20.46
CA HIS A 362 -3.14 9.41 19.67
C HIS A 362 -3.70 8.72 18.43
N SER A 363 -2.93 7.84 17.80
CA SER A 363 -3.37 7.08 16.62
C SER A 363 -4.59 6.21 16.95
N GLU A 364 -4.56 5.53 18.08
CA GLU A 364 -5.62 4.68 18.61
C GLU A 364 -6.85 5.52 18.94
N LYS A 365 -6.68 6.65 19.63
CA LYS A 365 -7.78 7.57 19.96
C LYS A 365 -8.46 8.14 18.71
N ASN A 366 -7.68 8.57 17.71
CA ASN A 366 -8.19 9.09 16.45
C ASN A 366 -8.94 8.01 15.68
N THR A 367 -8.38 6.80 15.63
CA THR A 367 -9.00 5.65 14.95
C THR A 367 -10.34 5.30 15.59
N LYS A 368 -10.42 5.22 16.93
CA LYS A 368 -11.69 4.98 17.64
C LYS A 368 -12.71 6.08 17.35
N ALA A 369 -12.31 7.35 17.38
CA ALA A 369 -13.20 8.47 17.08
C ALA A 369 -13.75 8.41 15.64
N ILE A 370 -12.90 8.03 14.67
CA ILE A 370 -13.31 7.87 13.26
C ILE A 370 -14.28 6.69 13.11
N LEU A 371 -14.00 5.55 13.75
CA LEU A 371 -14.87 4.36 13.71
C LEU A 371 -16.23 4.62 14.36
N GLU A 372 -16.25 5.35 15.47
CA GLU A 372 -17.50 5.79 16.12
C GLU A 372 -18.30 6.74 15.22
N ALA A 373 -17.64 7.71 14.59
CA ALA A 373 -18.30 8.62 13.63
C ALA A 373 -18.80 7.91 12.35
N ALA A 374 -18.26 6.73 12.05
CA ALA A 374 -18.68 5.89 10.93
C ALA A 374 -19.85 4.96 11.27
N LYS A 375 -20.33 4.90 12.52
CA LYS A 375 -21.56 4.17 12.86
C LYS A 375 -22.74 4.69 12.02
N GLY A 376 -23.48 3.75 11.47
CA GLY A 376 -24.53 3.95 10.50
C GLY A 376 -24.06 4.22 9.08
N LYS A 377 -22.75 4.39 8.82
CA LYS A 377 -22.20 4.92 7.55
C LYS A 377 -21.17 3.97 6.95
N VAL A 378 -20.66 4.34 5.77
CA VAL A 378 -19.48 3.69 5.17
C VAL A 378 -18.22 4.50 5.45
N LEU A 379 -17.20 3.87 6.03
CA LEU A 379 -15.85 4.42 6.15
C LEU A 379 -14.98 3.93 4.99
N ILE A 380 -14.54 4.84 4.14
CA ILE A 380 -13.53 4.58 3.10
C ILE A 380 -12.16 4.96 3.65
N ILE A 381 -11.23 4.01 3.65
CA ILE A 381 -9.81 4.26 3.85
C ILE A 381 -9.15 4.16 2.47
N ASP A 382 -8.88 5.31 1.86
CA ASP A 382 -8.23 5.35 0.55
C ASP A 382 -6.72 5.13 0.68
N GLU A 383 -6.11 4.44 -0.29
CA GLU A 383 -4.68 4.04 -0.25
C GLU A 383 -4.29 3.35 1.08
N ALA A 384 -5.14 2.42 1.54
CA ALA A 384 -5.03 1.76 2.85
C ALA A 384 -3.67 1.07 3.09
N TYR A 385 -3.01 0.58 2.03
CA TYR A 385 -1.67 -0.02 2.14
C TYR A 385 -0.61 0.94 2.69
N MET A 386 -0.81 2.26 2.70
CA MET A 386 0.15 3.18 3.31
C MET A 386 0.13 3.13 4.85
N LEU A 387 -0.88 2.48 5.44
CA LEU A 387 -0.88 2.07 6.85
C LEU A 387 0.06 0.89 7.11
N ALA A 388 0.52 0.20 6.07
CA ALA A 388 1.62 -0.76 6.20
C ALA A 388 2.97 -0.02 6.27
N SER A 389 3.85 -0.53 7.12
CA SER A 389 5.27 -0.16 7.13
C SER A 389 5.91 -0.70 5.85
N GLY A 390 6.68 0.12 5.13
CA GLY A 390 7.30 -0.30 3.86
C GLY A 390 8.27 -1.48 4.02
N GLN A 391 8.71 -2.06 2.89
CA GLN A 391 9.63 -3.21 2.79
C GLN A 391 10.97 -3.10 3.58
N SER A 392 11.26 -1.97 4.21
CA SER A 392 12.50 -1.70 4.94
C SER A 392 12.51 -2.18 6.40
N GLY A 393 11.62 -3.08 6.82
CA GLY A 393 11.68 -3.79 8.11
C GLY A 393 11.56 -2.94 9.38
N ILE A 394 11.44 -1.61 9.26
CA ILE A 394 11.17 -0.71 10.37
C ILE A 394 9.66 -0.52 10.44
N ASN A 395 9.02 -1.25 11.36
CA ASN A 395 7.60 -1.05 11.64
C ASN A 395 7.38 0.33 12.25
N ASP A 396 6.53 1.14 11.63
CA ASP A 396 6.08 2.41 12.19
C ASP A 396 5.02 2.11 13.26
N PRO A 397 5.35 2.21 14.57
CA PRO A 397 4.45 1.80 15.63
C PRO A 397 3.14 2.60 15.61
N TYR A 398 3.17 3.84 15.11
CA TYR A 398 1.98 4.68 15.01
C TYR A 398 0.99 4.17 13.97
N LYS A 399 1.47 3.55 12.89
CA LYS A 399 0.62 2.99 11.82
C LYS A 399 0.12 1.60 12.17
N THR A 400 0.98 0.76 12.76
CA THR A 400 0.57 -0.55 13.27
C THR A 400 -0.53 -0.41 14.31
N ALA A 401 -0.42 0.57 15.22
CA ALA A 401 -1.45 0.86 16.22
C ALA A 401 -2.82 1.20 15.61
N VAL A 402 -2.86 1.88 14.44
CA VAL A 402 -4.12 2.14 13.70
C VAL A 402 -4.74 0.82 13.26
N VAL A 403 -3.95 -0.05 12.62
CA VAL A 403 -4.44 -1.34 12.11
C VAL A 403 -4.91 -2.23 13.26
N ASP A 404 -4.16 -2.31 14.36
CA ASP A 404 -4.53 -3.09 15.54
C ASP A 404 -5.84 -2.58 16.16
N THR A 405 -6.01 -1.25 16.22
CA THR A 405 -7.25 -0.63 16.69
C THR A 405 -8.42 -0.97 15.76
N ILE A 406 -8.24 -0.93 14.44
CA ILE A 406 -9.27 -1.35 13.48
C ILE A 406 -9.63 -2.82 13.68
N VAL A 407 -8.65 -3.71 13.85
CA VAL A 407 -8.89 -5.16 14.06
C VAL A 407 -9.63 -5.43 15.38
N ALA A 408 -9.33 -4.66 16.43
CA ALA A 408 -9.98 -4.77 17.73
C ALA A 408 -11.43 -4.26 17.73
N GLU A 409 -11.70 -3.16 17.02
CA GLU A 409 -12.98 -2.46 17.06
C GLU A 409 -13.95 -2.86 15.92
N VAL A 410 -13.43 -3.41 14.80
CA VAL A 410 -14.23 -3.83 13.65
C VAL A 410 -14.40 -5.35 13.70
N GLN A 411 -15.65 -5.81 13.62
CA GLN A 411 -15.98 -7.23 13.64
C GLN A 411 -16.48 -7.69 12.27
N SER A 412 -16.32 -8.98 11.96
CA SER A 412 -16.82 -9.58 10.70
C SER A 412 -18.28 -10.06 10.81
N THR A 413 -19.11 -9.39 11.61
CA THR A 413 -20.49 -9.87 11.86
C THR A 413 -21.51 -9.12 11.01
N SER A 414 -22.60 -9.79 10.64
CA SER A 414 -23.63 -9.31 9.71
C SER A 414 -24.59 -8.26 10.29
N LEU A 415 -24.33 -7.82 11.51
CA LEU A 415 -25.20 -6.97 12.32
C LEU A 415 -24.48 -5.71 12.81
N GLU A 416 -23.27 -5.45 12.32
CA GLU A 416 -22.59 -4.17 12.58
C GLU A 416 -23.23 -3.12 11.67
N ASP A 417 -23.83 -2.08 12.26
CA ASP A 417 -24.33 -0.91 11.53
C ASP A 417 -23.15 -0.02 11.12
N ARG A 418 -22.20 -0.58 10.37
CA ARG A 418 -20.99 0.07 9.88
C ARG A 418 -20.40 -0.77 8.76
N CYS A 419 -19.90 -0.13 7.72
CA CYS A 419 -19.13 -0.79 6.67
C CYS A 419 -17.79 -0.08 6.52
N VAL A 420 -16.69 -0.82 6.64
CA VAL A 420 -15.35 -0.31 6.38
C VAL A 420 -14.85 -0.84 5.04
N LEU A 421 -14.38 0.07 4.19
CA LEU A 421 -13.82 -0.22 2.87
C LEU A 421 -12.34 0.15 2.83
N LEU A 422 -11.50 -0.82 2.52
CA LEU A 422 -10.06 -0.61 2.31
C LEU A 422 -9.78 -0.54 0.81
N LEU A 423 -9.33 0.61 0.31
CA LEU A 423 -9.02 0.80 -1.11
C LEU A 423 -7.50 0.79 -1.33
N GLY A 424 -7.03 0.17 -2.41
CA GLY A 424 -5.62 0.22 -2.76
C GLY A 424 -5.26 -0.55 -4.03
N TYR A 425 -3.96 -0.64 -4.32
CA TYR A 425 -3.43 -1.43 -5.43
C TYR A 425 -3.26 -2.90 -5.00
N GLN A 426 -3.61 -3.83 -5.88
CA GLN A 426 -3.69 -5.25 -5.54
C GLN A 426 -2.42 -5.78 -4.87
N GLY A 427 -1.25 -5.67 -5.52
CA GLY A 427 0.00 -6.21 -4.96
C GLY A 427 0.45 -5.54 -3.65
N GLN A 428 0.12 -4.25 -3.46
CA GLN A 428 0.46 -3.54 -2.22
C GLN A 428 -0.48 -3.90 -1.07
N MET A 429 -1.77 -4.12 -1.38
CA MET A 429 -2.73 -4.64 -0.43
C MET A 429 -2.36 -6.07 -0.03
N GLU A 430 -2.05 -6.95 -0.97
CA GLU A 430 -1.57 -8.31 -0.66
C GLU A 430 -0.36 -8.29 0.29
N ASN A 431 0.60 -7.40 0.04
CA ASN A 431 1.74 -7.21 0.94
C ASN A 431 1.33 -6.71 2.34
N MET A 432 0.44 -5.71 2.42
CA MET A 432 -0.09 -5.23 3.71
C MET A 432 -0.75 -6.35 4.52
N PHE A 433 -1.57 -7.18 3.88
CA PHE A 433 -2.31 -8.26 4.52
C PHE A 433 -1.40 -9.41 4.98
N GLN A 434 -0.27 -9.62 4.31
CA GLN A 434 0.72 -10.63 4.71
C GLN A 434 1.60 -10.15 5.88
N ASN A 435 1.94 -8.86 5.92
CA ASN A 435 3.05 -8.38 6.74
C ASN A 435 2.66 -7.53 7.97
N VAL A 436 1.42 -7.01 8.05
CA VAL A 436 1.06 -6.06 9.14
C VAL A 436 0.41 -6.74 10.33
N ASN A 437 -0.75 -7.38 10.15
CA ASN A 437 -1.46 -8.08 11.23
C ASN A 437 -2.35 -9.20 10.66
N PRO A 438 -2.18 -10.47 11.07
CA PRO A 438 -3.01 -11.59 10.62
C PRO A 438 -4.51 -11.42 10.89
N GLY A 439 -4.88 -10.69 11.94
CA GLY A 439 -6.27 -10.37 12.29
C GLY A 439 -6.98 -9.52 11.24
N LEU A 440 -6.25 -8.72 10.46
CA LEU A 440 -6.80 -7.91 9.38
C LEU A 440 -7.42 -8.80 8.29
N THR A 441 -6.76 -9.91 7.93
CA THR A 441 -7.24 -10.88 6.93
C THR A 441 -8.56 -11.54 7.34
N ARG A 442 -8.77 -11.77 8.65
CA ARG A 442 -10.04 -12.31 9.17
C ARG A 442 -11.19 -11.29 9.10
N ARG A 443 -10.88 -10.00 9.26
CA ARG A 443 -11.86 -8.90 9.19
C ARG A 443 -12.19 -8.48 7.77
N PHE A 444 -11.19 -8.52 6.90
CA PHE A 444 -11.26 -8.10 5.50
C PHE A 444 -10.71 -9.20 4.58
N PRO A 445 -11.45 -10.31 4.38
CA PRO A 445 -10.93 -11.43 3.60
C PRO A 445 -10.71 -11.02 2.15
N MET A 446 -9.44 -11.10 1.71
CA MET A 446 -8.99 -10.79 0.35
C MET A 446 -9.68 -11.65 -0.72
N SER A 447 -10.09 -12.87 -0.39
CA SER A 447 -10.89 -13.73 -1.28
C SER A 447 -12.25 -13.13 -1.65
N SER A 448 -12.74 -12.16 -0.86
CA SER A 448 -14.00 -11.45 -1.11
C SER A 448 -13.80 -10.01 -1.58
N ALA A 449 -12.56 -9.65 -1.96
CA ALA A 449 -12.20 -8.33 -2.45
C ALA A 449 -12.90 -8.04 -3.79
N PHE A 450 -13.28 -6.78 -3.99
CA PHE A 450 -13.80 -6.32 -5.27
C PHE A 450 -12.60 -5.95 -6.15
N VAL A 451 -12.42 -6.72 -7.21
CA VAL A 451 -11.36 -6.51 -8.19
C VAL A 451 -11.86 -5.56 -9.27
N PHE A 452 -11.20 -4.42 -9.38
CA PHE A 452 -11.42 -3.41 -10.40
C PHE A 452 -10.41 -3.62 -11.53
N GLU A 453 -10.86 -4.35 -12.54
CA GLU A 453 -10.11 -4.65 -13.74
C GLU A 453 -9.81 -3.37 -14.54
N ASP A 454 -8.70 -3.39 -15.27
CA ASP A 454 -8.38 -2.34 -16.24
C ASP A 454 -9.41 -2.33 -17.36
N TYR A 455 -9.77 -1.13 -17.82
CA TYR A 455 -10.72 -1.00 -18.92
C TYR A 455 -10.12 -1.49 -20.22
N ASP A 456 -10.89 -2.27 -20.98
CA ASP A 456 -10.53 -2.64 -22.33
C ASP A 456 -10.64 -1.43 -23.30
N ASP A 457 -10.16 -1.59 -24.53
CA ASP A 457 -10.12 -0.49 -25.51
C ASP A 457 -11.53 -0.02 -25.91
N SER A 458 -12.51 -0.91 -25.90
CA SER A 458 -13.91 -0.58 -26.18
C SER A 458 -14.56 0.20 -25.04
N GLU A 459 -14.23 -0.15 -23.80
CA GLU A 459 -14.66 0.50 -22.58
C GLU A 459 -14.01 1.88 -22.44
N LEU A 460 -12.70 1.99 -22.67
CA LEU A 460 -11.97 3.27 -22.72
C LEU A 460 -12.54 4.20 -23.79
N ARG A 461 -12.93 3.67 -24.95
CA ARG A 461 -13.61 4.46 -26.00
C ARG A 461 -14.97 4.96 -25.53
N GLY A 462 -15.75 4.13 -24.85
CA GLY A 462 -17.01 4.56 -24.24
C GLY A 462 -16.80 5.65 -23.18
N ILE A 463 -15.76 5.52 -22.36
CA ILE A 463 -15.39 6.52 -21.35
C ILE A 463 -14.97 7.84 -22.00
N LEU A 464 -14.17 7.78 -23.07
CA LEU A 464 -13.80 8.94 -23.87
C LEU A 464 -15.03 9.67 -24.41
N ASP A 465 -15.98 8.94 -25.01
CA ASP A 465 -17.22 9.52 -25.55
C ASP A 465 -18.08 10.17 -24.46
N LEU A 466 -18.16 9.54 -23.28
CA LEU A 466 -18.86 10.08 -22.13
C LEU A 466 -18.20 11.38 -21.62
N LYS A 467 -16.87 11.42 -21.52
CA LYS A 467 -16.12 12.60 -21.05
C LYS A 467 -16.16 13.75 -22.04
N LEU A 468 -16.04 13.48 -23.33
CA LEU A 468 -16.22 14.47 -24.39
C LEU A 468 -17.59 15.13 -24.28
N ARG A 469 -18.68 14.34 -24.14
CA ARG A 469 -20.04 14.88 -23.96
C ARG A 469 -20.18 15.72 -22.69
N GLN A 470 -19.64 15.27 -21.56
CA GLN A 470 -19.71 15.98 -20.28
C GLN A 470 -18.96 17.32 -20.31
N GLN A 471 -17.83 17.37 -21.02
CA GLN A 471 -17.00 18.57 -21.14
C GLN A 471 -17.40 19.47 -22.32
N GLY A 472 -18.41 19.08 -23.11
CA GLY A 472 -18.90 19.86 -24.25
C GLY A 472 -18.02 19.78 -25.50
N PHE A 473 -17.12 18.80 -25.61
CA PHE A 473 -16.25 18.59 -26.76
C PHE A 473 -16.74 17.45 -27.67
N ARG A 474 -16.28 17.45 -28.91
CA ARG A 474 -16.51 16.41 -29.91
C ARG A 474 -15.19 16.04 -30.58
N ALA A 475 -15.05 14.77 -30.96
CA ALA A 475 -13.93 14.29 -31.76
C ALA A 475 -14.46 13.36 -32.86
N GLY A 476 -13.88 13.45 -34.05
CA GLY A 476 -14.15 12.52 -35.14
C GLY A 476 -13.56 11.13 -34.87
N GLU A 477 -13.91 10.15 -35.70
CA GLU A 477 -13.43 8.76 -35.56
C GLU A 477 -11.90 8.65 -35.57
N ALA A 478 -11.22 9.44 -36.41
CA ALA A 478 -9.76 9.50 -36.44
C ALA A 478 -9.17 10.00 -35.09
N GLY A 479 -9.81 10.98 -34.45
CA GLY A 479 -9.35 11.51 -33.16
C GLY A 479 -9.58 10.49 -32.03
N LYS A 480 -10.71 9.80 -32.06
CA LYS A 480 -10.98 8.70 -31.11
C LYS A 480 -9.97 7.57 -31.27
N LYS A 481 -9.66 7.15 -32.51
CA LYS A 481 -8.63 6.14 -32.80
C LYS A 481 -7.25 6.57 -32.32
N ALA A 482 -6.89 7.85 -32.52
CA ALA A 482 -5.64 8.42 -32.00
C ALA A 482 -5.57 8.35 -30.46
N CYS A 483 -6.69 8.64 -29.77
CA CYS A 483 -6.78 8.55 -28.32
C CYS A 483 -6.60 7.10 -27.82
N ILE A 484 -7.29 6.13 -28.43
CA ILE A 484 -7.15 4.72 -28.06
C ILE A 484 -5.73 4.21 -28.30
N SER A 485 -5.10 4.57 -29.43
CA SER A 485 -3.70 4.22 -29.67
C SER A 485 -2.76 4.85 -28.62
N ALA A 486 -3.00 6.11 -28.24
CA ALA A 486 -2.24 6.76 -27.18
C ALA A 486 -2.42 6.07 -25.81
N LEU A 487 -3.65 5.65 -25.47
CA LEU A 487 -3.97 4.89 -24.26
C LEU A 487 -3.35 3.50 -24.27
N GLY A 488 -3.36 2.80 -25.42
CA GLY A 488 -2.72 1.50 -25.58
C GLY A 488 -1.22 1.54 -25.29
N ARG A 489 -0.54 2.63 -25.69
CA ARG A 489 0.85 2.88 -25.30
C ARG A 489 0.99 3.21 -23.82
N ALA A 490 0.12 4.05 -23.27
CA ALA A 490 0.12 4.42 -21.86
C ALA A 490 -0.11 3.23 -20.92
N ARG A 491 -0.88 2.21 -21.36
CA ARG A 491 -1.10 0.94 -20.62
C ARG A 491 0.20 0.19 -20.32
N ASN A 492 1.27 0.43 -21.09
CA ASN A 492 2.57 -0.20 -20.88
C ASN A 492 3.52 0.64 -20.03
N LYS A 493 3.06 1.78 -19.49
CA LYS A 493 3.83 2.58 -18.55
C LYS A 493 3.54 2.11 -17.12
N PRO A 494 4.44 2.40 -16.15
CA PRO A 494 4.12 2.25 -14.75
C PRO A 494 2.83 2.99 -14.38
N ASN A 495 2.00 2.38 -13.54
CA ASN A 495 0.82 3.01 -12.94
C ASN A 495 -0.17 3.58 -13.97
N PHE A 496 -0.54 2.78 -14.98
CA PHE A 496 -1.56 3.17 -15.96
C PHE A 496 -2.84 3.67 -15.28
N GLY A 497 -3.24 4.91 -15.59
CA GLY A 497 -4.31 5.62 -14.91
C GLY A 497 -5.73 5.31 -15.41
N ASN A 498 -5.93 4.34 -16.31
CA ASN A 498 -7.25 3.97 -16.86
C ASN A 498 -8.08 5.19 -17.29
N ALA A 499 -9.28 5.40 -16.72
CA ALA A 499 -10.11 6.56 -17.04
C ALA A 499 -9.40 7.88 -16.70
N GLY A 500 -8.56 7.91 -15.67
CA GLY A 500 -7.75 9.08 -15.33
C GLY A 500 -6.73 9.42 -16.43
N GLU A 501 -6.19 8.41 -17.12
CA GLU A 501 -5.32 8.64 -18.28
C GLU A 501 -6.07 9.32 -19.44
N VAL A 502 -7.36 9.00 -19.61
CA VAL A 502 -8.23 9.70 -20.58
C VAL A 502 -8.36 11.18 -20.23
N ASP A 503 -8.45 11.55 -18.96
CA ASP A 503 -8.47 12.97 -18.54
C ASP A 503 -7.14 13.65 -18.88
N ILE A 504 -6.02 13.01 -18.55
CA ILE A 504 -4.68 13.54 -18.85
C ILE A 504 -4.53 13.81 -20.35
N ILE A 505 -4.93 12.86 -21.21
CA ILE A 505 -4.86 13.02 -22.66
C ILE A 505 -5.80 14.13 -23.15
N LEU A 506 -7.04 14.20 -22.64
CA LEU A 506 -7.99 15.24 -23.03
C LEU A 506 -7.53 16.64 -22.59
N ASP A 507 -6.93 16.78 -21.41
CA ASP A 507 -6.41 18.07 -20.93
C ASP A 507 -5.23 18.53 -21.78
N GLN A 508 -4.30 17.62 -22.10
CA GLN A 508 -3.25 17.91 -23.07
C GLN A 508 -3.82 18.26 -24.46
N ALA A 509 -4.90 17.59 -24.88
CA ALA A 509 -5.53 17.86 -26.16
C ALA A 509 -6.14 19.25 -26.23
N LYS A 510 -6.81 19.70 -25.16
CA LYS A 510 -7.33 21.07 -25.06
C LYS A 510 -6.21 22.11 -25.11
N ASP A 511 -5.10 21.88 -24.41
CA ASP A 511 -3.95 22.78 -24.44
C ASP A 511 -3.38 22.91 -25.86
N ARG A 512 -3.26 21.79 -26.59
CA ARG A 512 -2.78 21.79 -27.98
C ARG A 512 -3.77 22.43 -28.94
N GLN A 513 -5.06 22.13 -28.80
CA GLN A 513 -6.13 22.76 -29.57
C GLN A 513 -6.12 24.29 -29.34
N GLN A 514 -5.96 24.75 -28.10
CA GLN A 514 -5.89 26.17 -27.78
C GLN A 514 -4.71 26.85 -28.48
N LYS A 515 -3.52 26.25 -28.46
CA LYS A 515 -2.35 26.76 -29.21
C LYS A 515 -2.65 26.84 -30.71
N ARG A 516 -3.20 25.78 -31.29
CA ARG A 516 -3.60 25.72 -32.71
C ARG A 516 -4.63 26.79 -33.08
N LEU A 517 -5.63 27.02 -32.23
CA LEU A 517 -6.68 28.03 -32.46
C LEU A 517 -6.16 29.47 -32.34
N VAL A 518 -5.13 29.71 -31.52
CA VAL A 518 -4.44 31.00 -31.42
C VAL A 518 -3.62 31.27 -32.68
N GLU A 519 -2.97 30.25 -33.22
CA GLU A 519 -2.12 30.36 -34.42
C GLU A 519 -2.92 30.40 -35.74
N SER A 520 -4.12 29.79 -35.78
CA SER A 520 -4.98 29.76 -36.96
C SER A 520 -5.77 31.06 -37.16
N LYS A 521 -5.76 31.59 -38.39
CA LYS A 521 -6.48 32.81 -38.82
C LYS A 521 -7.92 32.56 -39.32
N GLY A 522 -8.46 31.34 -39.19
CA GLY A 522 -9.78 30.93 -39.72
C GLY A 522 -10.90 30.84 -38.68
N PRO A 523 -12.12 30.41 -39.08
CA PRO A 523 -13.25 30.20 -38.17
C PRO A 523 -12.92 29.11 -37.13
N ARG A 524 -13.06 29.46 -35.85
CA ARG A 524 -12.64 28.64 -34.71
C ARG A 524 -13.75 27.69 -34.29
N LYS A 525 -13.61 26.40 -34.58
CA LYS A 525 -14.42 25.35 -33.93
C LYS A 525 -13.82 25.04 -32.57
N THR A 526 -14.29 25.73 -31.53
CA THR A 526 -13.76 25.61 -30.17
C THR A 526 -14.15 24.30 -29.48
N ASP A 527 -15.21 23.64 -29.95
CA ASP A 527 -15.75 22.40 -29.40
C ASP A 527 -15.20 21.13 -30.05
N TRP A 528 -14.35 21.25 -31.08
CA TRP A 528 -13.89 20.12 -31.88
C TRP A 528 -12.40 19.81 -31.71
N LEU A 529 -12.08 18.60 -31.23
CA LEU A 529 -10.71 18.09 -31.13
C LEU A 529 -10.33 17.33 -32.39
N GLU A 530 -9.22 17.74 -33.00
CA GLU A 530 -8.60 17.05 -34.13
C GLU A 530 -7.62 15.97 -33.65
N PRO A 531 -7.29 14.96 -34.49
CA PRO A 531 -6.36 13.89 -34.10
C PRO A 531 -5.00 14.41 -33.59
N GLN A 532 -4.48 15.46 -34.23
CA GLN A 532 -3.23 16.13 -33.86
C GLN A 532 -3.29 16.86 -32.51
N ASP A 533 -4.48 17.25 -32.05
CA ASP A 533 -4.66 17.83 -30.72
C ASP A 533 -4.48 16.72 -29.67
N ILE A 534 -5.01 15.52 -29.92
CA ILE A 534 -4.98 14.37 -29.01
C ILE A 534 -3.58 13.75 -28.92
N ASP A 535 -2.99 13.44 -30.07
CA ASP A 535 -1.63 12.92 -30.19
C ASP A 535 -0.92 13.66 -31.35
N PRO A 536 0.11 14.47 -31.08
CA PRO A 536 0.85 15.16 -32.13
C PRO A 536 1.43 14.21 -33.18
N ASP A 537 1.83 13.01 -32.74
CA ASP A 537 2.37 11.98 -33.62
C ASP A 537 1.31 10.88 -33.87
N PHE A 538 0.02 11.23 -33.96
CA PHE A 538 -1.04 10.24 -34.23
C PHE A 538 -0.81 9.48 -35.56
N ASN A 539 -0.20 10.15 -36.54
CA ASN A 539 0.20 9.60 -37.82
C ASN A 539 1.59 8.96 -37.80
N ARG A 540 2.20 8.71 -36.64
CA ARG A 540 3.58 8.17 -36.57
C ARG A 540 3.80 6.90 -37.36
N ILE A 541 2.77 6.08 -37.61
CA ILE A 541 2.85 4.83 -38.39
C ILE A 541 2.73 5.09 -39.89
N GLU A 542 1.85 5.99 -40.31
CA GLU A 542 1.79 6.45 -41.72
C GLU A 542 3.04 7.29 -42.08
N GLN A 543 3.58 8.00 -41.08
CA GLN A 543 4.88 8.66 -41.11
C GLN A 543 6.02 7.70 -40.74
N ALA A 544 5.74 6.45 -40.35
CA ALA A 544 6.72 5.39 -40.10
C ALA A 544 7.22 4.79 -41.42
N ALA A 545 7.28 5.60 -42.48
CA ALA A 545 8.57 5.77 -43.13
C ALA A 545 9.45 6.68 -42.24
N THR A 546 9.65 6.34 -40.96
CA THR A 546 10.75 6.91 -40.19
C THR A 546 11.95 6.55 -41.05
N ASN A 547 12.59 7.55 -41.64
CA ASN A 547 13.70 7.31 -42.52
C ASN A 547 14.83 6.81 -41.60
N ILE A 548 14.87 5.48 -41.38
CA ILE A 548 15.91 4.81 -40.59
C ILE A 548 17.27 5.23 -41.16
N PRO A 549 17.48 5.31 -42.48
CA PRO A 549 18.70 5.90 -43.03
C PRO A 549 18.97 7.34 -42.53
N MET A 550 17.94 8.18 -42.35
CA MET A 550 18.07 9.53 -41.78
C MET A 550 18.38 9.53 -40.28
N LEU A 551 17.83 8.59 -39.50
CA LEU A 551 18.19 8.40 -38.09
C LEU A 551 19.65 8.01 -37.90
N PHE A 552 20.20 7.27 -38.87
CA PHE A 552 21.60 6.84 -38.91
C PHE A 552 22.50 7.75 -39.76
N LYS A 553 21.95 8.85 -40.33
CA LYS A 553 22.71 9.83 -41.10
C LYS A 553 23.83 10.45 -40.26
N GLY A 554 25.07 10.33 -40.75
CA GLY A 554 26.27 10.80 -40.04
C GLY A 554 26.80 9.85 -38.96
N VAL A 555 26.29 8.62 -38.89
CA VAL A 555 26.91 7.52 -38.12
C VAL A 555 27.46 6.50 -39.11
N VAL A 556 28.79 6.37 -39.10
CA VAL A 556 29.52 5.59 -40.10
C VAL A 556 29.62 4.12 -39.69
N GLY A 557 29.37 3.16 -40.60
CA GLY A 557 29.55 1.73 -40.34
C GLY A 557 28.35 1.01 -39.69
N CYS A 558 27.13 1.52 -39.91
CA CYS A 558 25.89 0.95 -39.36
C CYS A 558 24.93 0.46 -40.45
N GLU A 559 25.40 0.26 -41.68
CA GLU A 559 24.57 -0.02 -42.85
C GLU A 559 23.80 -1.35 -42.72
N HIS A 560 24.46 -2.39 -42.17
CA HIS A 560 23.82 -3.69 -41.92
C HIS A 560 22.77 -3.63 -40.79
N ILE A 561 22.99 -2.75 -39.80
CA ILE A 561 22.03 -2.52 -38.71
C ILE A 561 20.79 -1.81 -39.26
N VAL A 562 20.98 -0.82 -40.13
CA VAL A 562 19.89 -0.11 -40.80
C VAL A 562 19.00 -1.09 -41.57
N GLN A 563 19.59 -1.96 -42.39
CA GLN A 563 18.84 -2.98 -43.15
C GLN A 563 18.03 -3.92 -42.25
N LYS A 564 18.61 -4.36 -41.12
CA LYS A 564 17.91 -5.24 -40.16
C LYS A 564 16.72 -4.52 -39.50
N LEU A 565 16.88 -3.24 -39.16
CA LEU A 565 15.80 -2.43 -38.58
C LEU A 565 14.70 -2.10 -39.59
N GLU A 566 15.04 -1.88 -40.86
CA GLU A 566 14.09 -1.72 -41.96
C GLU A 566 13.25 -3.00 -42.14
N GLY A 567 13.87 -4.19 -42.02
CA GLY A 567 13.16 -5.47 -42.00
C GLY A 567 12.10 -5.55 -40.89
N TYR A 568 12.47 -5.21 -39.65
CA TYR A 568 11.52 -5.20 -38.52
C TYR A 568 10.37 -4.21 -38.71
N GLN A 569 10.66 -3.04 -39.29
CA GLN A 569 9.64 -2.05 -39.61
C GLN A 569 8.65 -2.58 -40.64
N GLN A 570 9.14 -3.22 -41.70
CA GLN A 570 8.31 -3.85 -42.74
C GLN A 570 7.42 -4.95 -42.16
N GLU A 571 7.96 -5.82 -41.30
CA GLU A 571 7.21 -6.91 -40.66
C GLU A 571 6.06 -6.39 -39.79
N VAL A 572 6.35 -5.40 -38.93
CA VAL A 572 5.34 -4.77 -38.05
C VAL A 572 4.28 -4.05 -38.88
N GLN A 573 4.67 -3.36 -39.94
CA GLN A 573 3.73 -2.68 -40.83
C GLN A 573 2.80 -3.67 -41.53
N ASN A 574 3.34 -4.76 -42.08
CA ASN A 574 2.55 -5.81 -42.73
C ASN A 574 1.54 -6.46 -41.76
N MET A 575 1.93 -6.70 -40.51
CA MET A 575 1.02 -7.22 -39.47
C MET A 575 -0.10 -6.23 -39.14
N LYS A 576 0.20 -4.93 -39.06
CA LYS A 576 -0.82 -3.90 -38.82
C LYS A 576 -1.80 -3.77 -39.98
N GLU A 577 -1.30 -3.79 -41.21
CA GLU A 577 -2.14 -3.76 -42.43
C GLU A 577 -3.03 -5.02 -42.52
N SER A 578 -2.56 -6.15 -42.01
CA SER A 578 -3.32 -7.40 -41.92
C SER A 578 -4.34 -7.43 -40.77
N GLY A 579 -4.44 -6.37 -39.97
CA GLY A 579 -5.46 -6.22 -38.93
C GLY A 579 -5.13 -6.83 -37.56
N TYR A 580 -3.88 -7.23 -37.32
CA TYR A 580 -3.44 -7.70 -36.00
C TYR A 580 -3.48 -6.56 -34.98
N SER A 581 -3.87 -6.88 -33.74
CA SER A 581 -3.84 -5.95 -32.61
C SER A 581 -2.42 -5.65 -32.15
N ASP A 582 -2.21 -4.52 -31.49
CA ASP A 582 -0.90 -4.14 -30.94
C ASP A 582 -0.36 -5.20 -29.95
N ALA A 583 -1.23 -5.91 -29.23
CA ALA A 583 -0.83 -6.99 -28.31
C ALA A 583 -0.30 -8.23 -29.06
N GLU A 584 -0.96 -8.63 -30.16
CA GLU A 584 -0.54 -9.76 -30.99
C GLU A 584 0.79 -9.46 -31.70
N ILE A 585 0.96 -8.24 -32.20
CA ILE A 585 2.22 -7.81 -32.83
C ILE A 585 3.38 -7.92 -31.83
N ARG A 586 3.16 -7.48 -30.59
CA ARG A 586 4.19 -7.55 -29.53
C ARG A 586 4.52 -8.97 -29.10
N ALA A 587 3.60 -9.91 -29.28
CA ALA A 587 3.88 -11.32 -29.01
C ALA A 587 4.79 -11.95 -30.08
N GLN A 588 4.85 -11.37 -31.28
CA GLN A 588 5.68 -11.86 -32.39
C GLN A 588 7.03 -11.14 -32.52
N VAL A 589 7.15 -9.91 -32.02
CA VAL A 589 8.39 -9.11 -32.08
C VAL A 589 9.30 -9.42 -30.88
N SER A 590 10.60 -9.55 -31.12
CA SER A 590 11.57 -9.74 -30.03
C SER A 590 11.78 -8.46 -29.21
N PHE A 591 11.68 -8.61 -27.89
CA PHE A 591 11.98 -7.58 -26.88
C PHE A 591 13.30 -7.84 -26.13
N GLY A 592 14.02 -8.92 -26.48
CA GLY A 592 15.34 -9.24 -25.95
C GLY A 592 16.39 -9.21 -27.05
N LEU A 593 17.32 -8.25 -26.98
CA LEU A 593 18.40 -8.08 -27.96
C LEU A 593 19.79 -8.23 -27.35
N LEU A 594 20.69 -8.81 -28.12
CA LEU A 594 22.07 -9.02 -27.72
C LEU A 594 23.02 -8.20 -28.61
N PHE A 595 23.73 -7.26 -28.01
CA PHE A 595 24.70 -6.41 -28.70
C PHE A 595 26.10 -6.94 -28.46
N ARG A 596 26.73 -7.45 -29.52
CA ARG A 596 28.08 -8.03 -29.45
C ARG A 596 29.07 -7.23 -30.27
N GLY A 597 30.27 -7.00 -29.74
CA GLY A 597 31.38 -6.50 -30.54
C GLY A 597 32.39 -5.66 -29.76
N PRO A 598 33.42 -5.13 -30.43
CA PRO A 598 34.52 -4.39 -29.82
C PRO A 598 34.09 -3.08 -29.11
N PRO A 599 34.95 -2.49 -28.25
CA PRO A 599 34.62 -1.24 -27.58
C PRO A 599 34.64 -0.06 -28.58
N GLY A 600 33.77 0.93 -28.35
CA GLY A 600 33.73 2.14 -29.17
C GLY A 600 33.14 1.98 -30.57
N THR A 601 32.39 0.90 -30.83
CA THR A 601 31.69 0.64 -32.11
C THR A 601 30.28 1.25 -32.18
N GLY A 602 29.84 1.96 -31.14
CA GLY A 602 28.56 2.68 -31.15
C GLY A 602 27.38 1.98 -30.46
N LYS A 603 27.58 0.83 -29.78
CA LYS A 603 26.54 0.07 -29.06
C LYS A 603 25.53 0.93 -28.28
N THR A 604 26.01 1.77 -27.36
CA THR A 604 25.16 2.68 -26.56
C THR A 604 24.40 3.69 -27.42
N SER A 605 25.03 4.22 -28.48
CA SER A 605 24.37 5.15 -29.40
C SER A 605 23.29 4.47 -30.23
N THR A 606 23.50 3.22 -30.64
CA THR A 606 22.52 2.42 -31.38
C THR A 606 21.33 2.07 -30.49
N ALA A 607 21.53 1.74 -29.22
CA ALA A 607 20.45 1.48 -28.26
C ALA A 607 19.49 2.68 -28.13
N ARG A 608 20.01 3.92 -28.08
CA ARG A 608 19.19 5.14 -28.07
C ARG A 608 18.36 5.32 -29.34
N LYS A 609 18.93 5.00 -30.50
CA LYS A 609 18.21 5.06 -31.78
C LYS A 609 17.16 3.96 -31.89
N MET A 610 17.45 2.76 -31.39
CA MET A 610 16.48 1.65 -31.34
C MET A 610 15.28 1.99 -30.45
N GLY A 611 15.48 2.69 -29.34
CA GLY A 611 14.38 3.19 -28.52
C GLY A 611 13.41 4.08 -29.31
N LYS A 612 13.95 4.95 -30.18
CA LYS A 612 13.12 5.75 -31.10
C LYS A 612 12.41 4.90 -32.15
N VAL A 613 13.09 3.92 -32.76
CA VAL A 613 12.45 3.02 -33.74
C VAL A 613 11.28 2.25 -33.11
N TYR A 614 11.48 1.59 -31.97
CA TYR A 614 10.43 0.83 -31.29
C TYR A 614 9.27 1.73 -30.79
N TYR A 615 9.56 2.98 -30.44
CA TYR A 615 8.55 3.98 -30.10
C TYR A 615 7.71 4.41 -31.31
N ASP A 616 8.37 4.68 -32.44
CA ASP A 616 7.71 5.08 -33.70
C ASP A 616 6.84 3.94 -34.25
N LEU A 617 7.28 2.69 -34.11
CA LEU A 617 6.48 1.49 -34.43
C LEU A 617 5.27 1.28 -33.50
N GLY A 618 5.20 2.02 -32.39
CA GLY A 618 4.13 1.94 -31.39
C GLY A 618 4.29 0.80 -30.37
N LEU A 619 5.46 0.15 -30.33
CA LEU A 619 5.75 -0.97 -29.42
C LEU A 619 6.17 -0.50 -28.01
N LEU A 620 6.79 0.68 -27.91
CA LEU A 620 7.19 1.30 -26.65
C LEU A 620 6.37 2.56 -26.33
N GLY A 621 6.24 2.87 -25.05
CA GLY A 621 5.52 4.05 -24.57
C GLY A 621 6.35 5.34 -24.61
N GLU A 622 7.68 5.23 -24.57
CA GLU A 622 8.63 6.34 -24.72
C GLU A 622 9.90 5.89 -25.44
N ALA A 623 10.51 6.80 -26.22
CA ALA A 623 11.79 6.56 -26.90
C ALA A 623 13.04 6.60 -25.98
N LYS A 624 12.86 6.72 -24.66
CA LYS A 624 13.97 6.88 -23.70
C LYS A 624 14.66 5.54 -23.41
N VAL A 625 15.94 5.61 -23.08
CA VAL A 625 16.76 4.46 -22.68
C VAL A 625 17.18 4.62 -21.21
N VAL A 626 16.97 3.58 -20.43
CA VAL A 626 17.51 3.42 -19.08
C VAL A 626 18.83 2.68 -19.23
N GLU A 627 19.94 3.40 -19.07
CA GLU A 627 21.29 2.83 -19.13
C GLU A 627 21.70 2.37 -17.73
N CYS A 628 22.13 1.13 -17.58
CA CYS A 628 22.76 0.61 -16.37
C CYS A 628 23.91 -0.32 -16.72
N SER A 629 24.84 -0.46 -15.79
CA SER A 629 25.92 -1.45 -15.84
C SER A 629 25.54 -2.70 -15.05
N ALA A 630 26.18 -3.83 -15.31
CA ALA A 630 26.06 -5.03 -14.47
C ALA A 630 26.33 -4.74 -12.98
N THR A 631 27.23 -3.80 -12.66
CA THR A 631 27.53 -3.41 -11.27
C THR A 631 26.40 -2.64 -10.58
N ASP A 632 25.51 -1.98 -11.33
CA ASP A 632 24.39 -1.24 -10.74
C ASP A 632 23.28 -2.17 -10.24
N ILE A 633 23.18 -3.36 -10.83
CA ILE A 633 22.16 -4.36 -10.49
C ILE A 633 22.65 -5.41 -9.49
N ILE A 634 23.96 -5.68 -9.42
CA ILE A 634 24.53 -6.62 -8.44
C ILE A 634 24.49 -6.01 -7.02
N GLY A 635 23.97 -6.78 -6.06
CA GLY A 635 23.95 -6.43 -4.63
C GLY A 635 25.35 -6.44 -4.00
N GLN A 636 25.54 -5.64 -2.95
CA GLN A 636 26.76 -5.73 -2.11
C GLN A 636 26.58 -6.76 -0.98
N TYR A 637 25.33 -7.11 -0.67
CA TYR A 637 24.93 -8.04 0.38
C TYR A 637 23.85 -9.00 -0.15
N VAL A 638 23.76 -10.19 0.45
CA VAL A 638 22.76 -11.22 0.12
C VAL A 638 21.34 -10.65 0.22
N GLY A 639 20.50 -10.93 -0.79
CA GLY A 639 19.09 -10.51 -0.83
C GLY A 639 18.85 -9.09 -1.32
N GLN A 640 19.90 -8.33 -1.69
CA GLN A 640 19.74 -6.99 -2.28
C GLN A 640 19.69 -7.00 -3.82
N THR A 641 20.20 -8.06 -4.45
CA THR A 641 20.34 -8.12 -5.90
C THR A 641 18.98 -8.20 -6.59
N GLY A 642 18.09 -9.08 -6.12
CA GLY A 642 16.72 -9.20 -6.65
C GLY A 642 15.96 -7.85 -6.69
N PRO A 643 15.80 -7.15 -5.55
CA PRO A 643 15.12 -5.85 -5.52
C PRO A 643 15.76 -4.77 -6.41
N LYS A 644 17.10 -4.78 -6.58
CA LYS A 644 17.79 -3.84 -7.48
C LYS A 644 17.45 -4.11 -8.95
N VAL A 645 17.43 -5.37 -9.37
CA VAL A 645 17.01 -5.77 -10.72
C VAL A 645 15.56 -5.35 -10.96
N GLN A 646 14.64 -5.70 -10.05
CA GLN A 646 13.23 -5.32 -10.17
C GLN A 646 13.04 -3.80 -10.27
N LYS A 647 13.76 -3.02 -9.46
CA LYS A 647 13.74 -1.56 -9.54
C LYS A 647 14.17 -1.02 -10.91
N LYS A 648 15.20 -1.61 -11.53
CA LYS A 648 15.65 -1.22 -12.87
C LYS A 648 14.66 -1.61 -13.96
N PHE A 649 14.00 -2.76 -13.83
CA PHE A 649 12.90 -3.14 -14.70
C PHE A 649 11.70 -2.19 -14.56
N ASP A 650 11.35 -1.79 -13.34
CA ASP A 650 10.30 -0.80 -13.08
C ASP A 650 10.62 0.57 -13.69
N GLU A 651 11.87 1.04 -13.57
CA GLU A 651 12.34 2.29 -14.21
C GLU A 651 12.26 2.24 -15.75
N ALA A 652 12.43 1.03 -16.32
CA ALA A 652 12.47 0.79 -17.75
C ALA A 652 11.12 0.34 -18.36
N LEU A 653 10.06 0.23 -17.56
CA LEU A 653 8.74 -0.19 -18.05
C LEU A 653 8.22 0.76 -19.14
N GLY A 654 7.93 0.21 -20.33
CA GLY A 654 7.53 0.98 -21.52
C GLY A 654 8.68 1.68 -22.25
N ARG A 655 9.94 1.40 -21.89
CA ARG A 655 11.18 1.99 -22.41
C ARG A 655 12.20 0.90 -22.78
N VAL A 656 13.40 1.32 -23.17
CA VAL A 656 14.56 0.42 -23.37
C VAL A 656 15.36 0.30 -22.08
N LEU A 657 15.69 -0.93 -21.65
CA LEU A 657 16.68 -1.22 -20.61
C LEU A 657 17.99 -1.65 -21.28
N PHE A 658 19.02 -0.81 -21.22
CA PHE A 658 20.34 -1.10 -21.78
C PHE A 658 21.31 -1.46 -20.66
N ILE A 659 21.73 -2.73 -20.63
CA ILE A 659 22.71 -3.26 -19.68
C ILE A 659 24.07 -3.34 -20.37
N ASP A 660 24.96 -2.40 -20.07
CA ASP A 660 26.33 -2.41 -20.57
C ASP A 660 27.24 -3.32 -19.72
N GLU A 661 28.29 -3.85 -20.37
CA GLU A 661 29.22 -4.80 -19.76
C GLU A 661 28.51 -6.00 -19.09
N ALA A 662 27.47 -6.51 -19.76
CA ALA A 662 26.58 -7.56 -19.24
C ALA A 662 27.32 -8.85 -18.89
N TYR A 663 28.49 -9.09 -19.49
CA TYR A 663 29.34 -10.24 -19.18
C TYR A 663 29.83 -10.31 -17.73
N ARG A 664 29.85 -9.19 -17.00
CA ARG A 664 30.14 -9.21 -15.56
C ARG A 664 29.07 -9.95 -14.75
N LEU A 665 27.90 -10.21 -15.34
CA LEU A 665 26.89 -11.08 -14.75
C LEU A 665 27.27 -12.56 -14.78
N ALA A 666 28.32 -12.93 -15.54
CA ALA A 666 28.77 -14.32 -15.66
C ALA A 666 29.63 -14.81 -14.48
N ASP A 667 30.15 -13.90 -13.65
CA ASP A 667 31.12 -14.23 -12.60
C ASP A 667 30.64 -13.79 -11.21
N GLY A 668 30.41 -14.76 -10.30
CA GLY A 668 30.10 -14.55 -8.88
C GLY A 668 28.70 -15.00 -8.43
N HIS A 669 28.56 -15.30 -7.12
CA HIS A 669 27.28 -15.79 -6.55
C HIS A 669 26.14 -14.77 -6.67
N TYR A 670 26.41 -13.49 -6.40
CA TYR A 670 25.42 -12.41 -6.55
C TYR A 670 25.08 -12.11 -8.02
N ALA A 671 26.01 -12.38 -8.94
CA ALA A 671 25.80 -12.18 -10.36
C ALA A 671 24.81 -13.20 -10.93
N LYS A 672 24.87 -14.46 -10.44
CA LYS A 672 23.87 -15.49 -10.75
C LYS A 672 22.47 -15.13 -10.26
N GLU A 673 22.35 -14.62 -9.04
CA GLU A 673 21.07 -14.11 -8.50
C GLU A 673 20.48 -13.00 -9.39
N ALA A 674 21.32 -12.07 -9.88
CA ALA A 674 20.89 -11.04 -10.81
C ALA A 674 20.37 -11.62 -12.14
N MET A 675 21.06 -12.62 -12.70
CA MET A 675 20.63 -13.27 -13.95
C MET A 675 19.31 -13.98 -13.79
N ASP A 676 19.14 -14.75 -12.71
CA ASP A 676 17.92 -15.49 -12.45
C ASP A 676 16.74 -14.53 -12.26
N GLU A 677 16.93 -13.40 -11.57
CA GLU A 677 15.90 -12.36 -11.44
C GLU A 677 15.62 -11.64 -12.77
N ILE A 678 16.62 -11.40 -13.63
CA ILE A 678 16.39 -10.84 -14.98
C ILE A 678 15.50 -11.78 -15.79
N VAL A 679 15.80 -13.08 -15.78
CA VAL A 679 15.01 -14.09 -16.49
C VAL A 679 13.59 -14.17 -15.93
N ASP A 680 13.45 -14.17 -14.60
CA ASP A 680 12.15 -14.16 -13.92
C ASP A 680 11.34 -12.90 -14.29
N CYS A 681 11.97 -11.71 -14.25
CA CYS A 681 11.34 -10.47 -14.68
C CYS A 681 10.88 -10.52 -16.14
N LEU A 682 11.68 -11.08 -17.06
CA LEU A 682 11.28 -11.24 -18.47
C LEU A 682 10.07 -12.19 -18.65
N THR A 683 9.80 -13.08 -17.69
CA THR A 683 8.63 -13.98 -17.71
C THR A 683 7.38 -13.41 -17.04
N LYS A 684 7.51 -12.44 -16.13
CA LYS A 684 6.37 -11.82 -15.45
C LYS A 684 5.54 -11.00 -16.45
N GLU A 685 4.21 -11.19 -16.47
CA GLU A 685 3.27 -10.42 -17.31
C GLU A 685 3.40 -8.90 -17.18
N ARG A 686 3.89 -8.43 -16.02
CA ARG A 686 4.18 -7.02 -15.76
C ARG A 686 5.21 -6.43 -16.72
N TYR A 687 6.27 -7.18 -17.07
CA TYR A 687 7.39 -6.70 -17.88
C TYR A 687 7.46 -7.34 -19.27
N GLN A 688 6.92 -8.55 -19.42
CA GLN A 688 6.94 -9.31 -20.66
C GLN A 688 6.38 -8.48 -21.83
N ASN A 689 7.14 -8.40 -22.92
CA ASN A 689 6.82 -7.65 -24.14
C ASN A 689 6.49 -6.16 -23.91
N LYS A 690 6.91 -5.59 -22.76
CA LYS A 690 6.69 -4.19 -22.36
C LYS A 690 7.99 -3.39 -22.22
N ILE A 691 9.13 -4.06 -22.22
CA ILE A 691 10.47 -3.47 -22.09
C ILE A 691 11.36 -4.05 -23.17
N LEU A 692 12.08 -3.21 -23.91
CA LEU A 692 13.15 -3.68 -24.78
C LEU A 692 14.42 -3.83 -23.96
N VAL A 693 14.83 -5.06 -23.65
CA VAL A 693 16.05 -5.34 -22.90
C VAL A 693 17.20 -5.59 -23.86
N ILE A 694 18.29 -4.84 -23.71
CA ILE A 694 19.48 -4.94 -24.53
C ILE A 694 20.67 -5.28 -23.63
N LEU A 695 21.26 -6.46 -23.83
CA LEU A 695 22.51 -6.87 -23.18
C LEU A 695 23.69 -6.55 -24.09
N ALA A 696 24.67 -5.77 -23.62
CA ALA A 696 25.84 -5.40 -24.40
C ALA A 696 27.15 -5.94 -23.80
N GLY A 697 28.04 -6.44 -24.67
CA GLY A 697 29.35 -6.94 -24.26
C GLY A 697 30.27 -7.26 -25.44
N TYR A 698 31.45 -7.81 -25.14
CA TYR A 698 32.38 -8.34 -26.13
C TYR A 698 31.91 -9.71 -26.65
N ASP A 699 32.38 -10.11 -27.83
CA ASP A 699 31.88 -11.32 -28.51
C ASP A 699 32.05 -12.60 -27.66
N ASP A 700 33.28 -12.86 -27.19
CA ASP A 700 33.60 -14.05 -26.39
C ASP A 700 32.91 -14.06 -25.02
N ASP A 701 32.85 -12.88 -24.41
CA ASP A 701 32.29 -12.67 -23.08
C ASP A 701 30.76 -12.87 -23.04
N ILE A 702 30.08 -12.42 -24.10
CA ILE A 702 28.64 -12.68 -24.25
C ILE A 702 28.38 -14.15 -24.54
N ASN A 703 29.18 -14.81 -25.38
CA ASN A 703 29.05 -16.25 -25.61
C ASN A 703 29.20 -17.04 -24.30
N ARG A 704 30.14 -16.64 -23.44
CA ARG A 704 30.32 -17.23 -22.10
C ARG A 704 29.08 -17.02 -21.23
N LEU A 705 28.51 -15.82 -21.20
CA LEU A 705 27.28 -15.50 -20.45
C LEU A 705 26.10 -16.38 -20.90
N MET A 706 25.90 -16.54 -22.22
CA MET A 706 24.80 -17.36 -22.77
C MET A 706 24.94 -18.85 -22.46
N ASN A 707 26.18 -19.36 -22.41
CA ASN A 707 26.44 -20.77 -22.09
C ASN A 707 26.21 -21.09 -20.60
N GLN A 708 26.33 -20.12 -19.71
CA GLN A 708 26.14 -20.32 -18.27
C GLN A 708 24.68 -20.43 -17.85
N ASN A 709 23.78 -19.72 -18.53
CA ASN A 709 22.36 -19.78 -18.25
C ASN A 709 21.57 -20.04 -19.55
N PRO A 710 21.15 -21.30 -19.81
CA PRO A 710 20.30 -21.64 -20.95
C PRO A 710 19.01 -20.80 -21.00
N GLY A 711 18.60 -20.29 -19.84
CA GLY A 711 17.45 -19.41 -19.74
C GLY A 711 17.61 -18.08 -20.46
N LEU A 712 18.81 -17.50 -20.53
CA LEU A 712 19.03 -16.27 -21.31
C LEU A 712 18.92 -16.55 -22.82
N THR A 713 19.39 -17.71 -23.29
CA THR A 713 19.38 -18.10 -24.70
C THR A 713 17.99 -18.12 -25.32
N SER A 714 16.98 -18.56 -24.57
CA SER A 714 15.60 -18.56 -25.08
C SER A 714 14.92 -17.19 -25.07
N ARG A 715 15.34 -16.25 -24.20
CA ARG A 715 14.72 -14.91 -24.08
C ARG A 715 15.45 -13.82 -24.88
N PHE A 716 16.65 -14.09 -25.37
CA PHE A 716 17.43 -13.20 -26.23
C PHE A 716 17.75 -13.88 -27.58
N PRO A 717 16.74 -14.17 -28.42
CA PRO A 717 16.94 -14.88 -29.69
C PRO A 717 17.69 -14.03 -30.72
N GLU A 718 17.63 -12.71 -30.59
CA GLU A 718 18.13 -11.77 -31.59
C GLU A 718 19.48 -11.18 -31.22
N THR A 719 20.45 -11.31 -32.14
CA THR A 719 21.79 -10.76 -31.99
C THR A 719 22.06 -9.66 -33.02
N ILE A 720 22.68 -8.57 -32.58
CA ILE A 720 23.21 -7.48 -33.40
C ILE A 720 24.73 -7.41 -33.17
N SER A 721 25.48 -7.78 -34.20
CA SER A 721 26.94 -7.75 -34.19
C SER A 721 27.48 -6.41 -34.67
N PHE A 722 28.45 -5.89 -33.93
CA PHE A 722 29.17 -4.65 -34.22
C PHE A 722 30.61 -5.01 -34.58
N TYR A 723 31.03 -4.63 -35.78
CA TYR A 723 32.38 -4.93 -36.27
C TYR A 723 33.34 -3.77 -36.01
N HIS A 724 34.63 -4.05 -36.11
CA HIS A 724 35.64 -3.00 -36.12
C HIS A 724 35.37 -2.00 -37.24
N MET A 725 35.53 -0.71 -36.94
CA MET A 725 35.30 0.35 -37.90
C MET A 725 36.40 0.28 -38.98
N PRO A 726 36.04 0.15 -40.27
CA PRO A 726 37.05 0.07 -41.33
C PRO A 726 37.82 1.39 -41.41
N PRO A 727 39.10 1.38 -41.87
CA PRO A 727 39.96 2.57 -41.87
C PRO A 727 39.34 3.80 -42.56
N ARG A 728 38.56 3.59 -43.63
CA ARG A 728 37.81 4.65 -44.32
C ARG A 728 36.82 5.36 -43.40
N HIS A 729 36.04 4.58 -42.64
CA HIS A 729 35.07 5.12 -41.71
C HIS A 729 35.73 5.84 -40.51
N CYS A 730 36.90 5.38 -40.07
CA CYS A 730 37.69 6.07 -39.04
C CYS A 730 38.16 7.46 -39.50
N ARG A 731 38.61 7.56 -40.76
CA ARG A 731 39.00 8.83 -41.39
C ARG A 731 37.81 9.77 -41.53
N ASP A 732 36.66 9.28 -42.00
CA ASP A 732 35.46 10.10 -42.15
C ASP A 732 34.95 10.62 -40.80
N LEU A 733 34.98 9.76 -39.77
CA LEU A 733 34.65 10.15 -38.40
C LEU A 733 35.62 11.21 -37.85
N LEU A 734 36.93 11.09 -38.13
CA LEU A 734 37.92 12.07 -37.70
C LEU A 734 37.63 13.45 -38.31
N LEU A 735 37.40 13.51 -39.62
CA LEU A 735 37.07 14.76 -40.32
C LEU A 735 35.79 15.38 -39.74
N GLN A 736 34.72 14.58 -39.61
CA GLN A 736 33.45 15.03 -39.03
C GLN A 736 33.63 15.61 -37.61
N LEU A 737 34.42 14.97 -36.75
CA LEU A 737 34.67 15.44 -35.39
C LEU A 737 35.52 16.72 -35.34
N LEU A 738 36.49 16.88 -36.24
CA LEU A 738 37.29 18.10 -36.38
C LEU A 738 36.44 19.28 -36.87
N THR A 739 35.58 19.07 -37.87
CA THR A 739 34.63 20.08 -38.36
C THR A 739 33.65 20.50 -37.27
N MET A 740 33.11 19.55 -36.49
CA MET A 740 32.24 19.85 -35.33
C MET A 740 32.95 20.69 -34.25
N LYS A 741 34.27 20.58 -34.13
CA LYS A 741 35.10 21.40 -33.23
C LYS A 741 35.43 22.79 -33.81
N LYS A 742 34.84 23.17 -34.95
CA LYS A 742 35.06 24.42 -35.68
C LYS A 742 36.51 24.60 -36.17
N LEU A 743 37.23 23.50 -36.40
CA LEU A 743 38.53 23.52 -37.06
C LEU A 743 38.34 23.46 -38.58
N ASP A 744 39.21 24.14 -39.32
CA ASP A 744 39.17 24.14 -40.78
C ASP A 744 39.92 22.91 -41.32
N THR A 745 39.18 22.01 -41.96
CA THR A 745 39.64 20.71 -42.51
C THR A 745 39.87 20.74 -44.03
N THR A 746 39.69 21.90 -44.68
CA THR A 746 39.74 22.01 -46.15
C THR A 746 41.06 21.52 -46.78
N GLN A 747 42.20 21.68 -46.09
CA GLN A 747 43.50 21.17 -46.55
C GLN A 747 43.61 19.64 -46.46
N LEU A 748 42.99 19.02 -45.45
CA LEU A 748 42.97 17.56 -45.28
C LEU A 748 42.05 16.88 -46.28
N GLU A 749 40.93 17.53 -46.62
CA GLU A 749 39.94 17.01 -47.57
C GLU A 749 40.42 17.08 -49.04
N ALA A 750 41.32 18.01 -49.36
CA ALA A 750 41.85 18.22 -50.71
C ALA A 750 43.08 17.36 -51.06
N SER A 751 43.75 16.75 -50.07
CA SER A 751 45.05 16.07 -50.23
C SER A 751 44.89 14.55 -50.31
N ALA A 752 44.95 13.98 -51.53
CA ALA A 752 44.86 12.54 -51.75
C ALA A 752 46.03 11.74 -51.14
N THR A 753 47.19 12.38 -50.96
CA THR A 753 48.40 11.80 -50.34
C THR A 753 48.22 11.55 -48.85
N ILE A 754 47.63 12.48 -48.11
CA ILE A 754 47.32 12.27 -46.69
C ILE A 754 46.28 11.17 -46.54
N ASP A 755 45.28 11.15 -47.43
CA ASP A 755 44.17 10.21 -47.32
C ASP A 755 44.66 8.75 -47.32
N SER A 756 45.56 8.41 -48.25
CA SER A 756 46.22 7.10 -48.27
C SER A 756 47.01 6.83 -46.98
N GLN A 757 47.74 7.82 -46.47
CA GLN A 757 48.53 7.68 -45.23
C GLN A 757 47.64 7.49 -43.99
N LEU A 758 46.50 8.19 -43.91
CA LEU A 758 45.54 8.01 -42.82
C LEU A 758 44.93 6.62 -42.86
N LEU A 759 44.59 6.11 -44.04
CA LEU A 759 44.07 4.75 -44.20
C LEU A 759 45.09 3.69 -43.76
N ASP A 760 46.37 3.87 -44.10
CA ASP A 760 47.45 2.96 -43.68
C ASP A 760 47.69 3.02 -42.15
N LEU A 761 47.69 4.22 -41.57
CA LEU A 761 47.87 4.42 -40.12
C LEU A 761 46.68 3.89 -39.33
N PHE A 762 45.44 4.10 -39.78
CA PHE A 762 44.26 3.48 -39.17
C PHE A 762 44.23 1.97 -39.38
N GLY A 763 44.72 1.47 -40.53
CA GLY A 763 44.95 0.04 -40.77
C GLY A 763 45.89 -0.54 -39.72
N THR A 764 47.01 0.12 -39.46
CA THR A 764 47.98 -0.28 -38.44
C THR A 764 47.38 -0.23 -37.03
N LEU A 765 46.65 0.84 -36.69
CA LEU A 765 45.95 0.97 -35.40
C LEU A 765 44.90 -0.12 -35.18
N SER A 766 44.16 -0.49 -36.24
CA SER A 766 43.11 -1.52 -36.16
C SER A 766 43.63 -2.92 -35.82
N GLN A 767 44.91 -3.18 -36.09
CA GLN A 767 45.59 -4.43 -35.76
C GLN A 767 46.09 -4.47 -34.31
N THR A 768 46.03 -3.34 -33.57
CA THR A 768 46.49 -3.30 -32.19
C THR A 768 45.43 -3.91 -31.24
N PRO A 769 45.83 -4.72 -30.24
CA PRO A 769 44.89 -5.40 -29.34
C PRO A 769 44.10 -4.45 -28.42
N SER A 770 44.48 -3.17 -28.33
CA SER A 770 43.80 -2.15 -27.52
C SER A 770 43.02 -1.12 -28.34
N TRP A 771 42.67 -1.43 -29.59
CA TRP A 771 41.97 -0.52 -30.47
C TRP A 771 40.52 -0.26 -30.02
N GLY A 772 40.23 1.01 -29.67
CA GLY A 772 38.95 1.49 -29.15
C GLY A 772 38.01 2.09 -30.19
N ASN A 773 38.25 1.87 -31.48
CA ASN A 773 37.45 2.38 -32.61
C ASN A 773 37.13 3.90 -32.45
N ALA A 774 35.85 4.28 -32.40
CA ALA A 774 35.44 5.69 -32.30
C ALA A 774 35.96 6.40 -31.03
N ARG A 775 36.21 5.67 -29.92
CA ARG A 775 36.79 6.26 -28.70
C ARG A 775 38.23 6.72 -28.94
N ASP A 776 38.99 5.96 -29.71
CA ASP A 776 40.37 6.32 -30.05
C ASP A 776 40.40 7.44 -31.10
N VAL A 777 39.50 7.42 -32.09
CA VAL A 777 39.33 8.55 -33.04
C VAL A 777 38.96 9.85 -32.30
N GLN A 778 38.09 9.78 -31.29
CA GLN A 778 37.78 10.93 -30.42
C GLN A 778 38.98 11.38 -29.58
N THR A 779 39.79 10.45 -29.08
CA THR A 779 41.01 10.75 -28.34
C THR A 779 42.04 11.43 -29.24
N LEU A 780 42.18 10.96 -30.47
CA LEU A 780 43.01 11.57 -31.51
C LEU A 780 42.54 12.99 -31.81
N THR A 781 41.24 13.18 -32.03
CA THR A 781 40.62 14.49 -32.26
C THR A 781 40.91 15.44 -31.09
N LYS A 782 40.81 14.96 -29.84
CA LYS A 782 41.14 15.77 -28.64
C LYS A 782 42.62 16.14 -28.59
N SER A 783 43.51 15.22 -28.96
CA SER A 783 44.95 15.49 -29.01
C SER A 783 45.27 16.57 -30.05
N ILE A 784 44.75 16.40 -31.28
CA ILE A 784 44.89 17.38 -32.38
C ILE A 784 44.30 18.73 -32.00
N PHE A 785 43.10 18.75 -31.40
CA PHE A 785 42.51 19.99 -30.92
C PHE A 785 43.36 20.63 -29.81
N GLY A 786 43.91 19.85 -28.89
CA GLY A 786 44.76 20.32 -27.80
C GLY A 786 46.07 20.95 -28.29
N THR A 787 46.75 20.30 -29.25
CA THR A 787 47.97 20.85 -29.87
C THR A 787 47.67 22.14 -30.62
N MET A 788 46.59 22.16 -31.41
CA MET A 788 46.14 23.37 -32.10
C MET A 788 45.80 24.50 -31.13
N MET A 789 45.17 24.21 -29.98
CA MET A 789 44.78 25.24 -29.00
C MET A 789 45.95 25.88 -28.24
N ARG A 790 47.10 25.19 -28.12
CA ARG A 790 48.32 25.73 -27.50
C ARG A 790 49.00 26.79 -28.36
N ASP A 791 48.76 26.79 -29.68
CA ASP A 791 49.24 27.84 -30.57
C ASP A 791 48.38 29.11 -30.46
N LYS A 792 48.95 30.22 -30.00
CA LYS A 792 48.25 31.49 -29.78
C LYS A 792 48.18 32.38 -31.04
N SER A 793 48.77 31.95 -32.15
CA SER A 793 49.12 32.86 -33.26
C SER A 793 47.98 33.17 -34.26
N LYS A 794 46.87 32.41 -34.30
CA LYS A 794 45.80 32.60 -35.32
C LYS A 794 44.37 32.47 -34.78
N LYS A 795 43.46 33.34 -35.27
CA LYS A 795 42.00 33.36 -34.95
C LYS A 795 41.21 32.21 -35.58
N GLN A 796 41.65 31.70 -36.72
CA GLN A 796 41.08 30.52 -37.38
C GLN A 796 42.20 29.48 -37.52
N LYS A 797 41.99 28.30 -36.95
CA LYS A 797 43.00 27.25 -36.86
C LYS A 797 42.74 26.22 -37.95
N VAL A 798 43.58 26.24 -38.97
CA VAL A 798 43.61 25.26 -40.06
C VAL A 798 44.38 24.05 -39.57
N VAL A 799 43.81 22.86 -39.73
CA VAL A 799 44.48 21.62 -39.34
C VAL A 799 45.51 21.26 -40.41
N THR A 800 46.79 21.27 -40.04
CA THR A 800 47.91 20.90 -40.92
C THR A 800 48.10 19.39 -41.00
N GLU A 801 48.57 18.89 -42.16
CA GLU A 801 48.84 17.47 -42.40
C GLU A 801 49.74 16.85 -41.31
N ASP A 802 50.85 17.53 -41.00
CA ASP A 802 51.86 17.07 -40.03
C ASP A 802 51.28 16.86 -38.63
N ALA A 803 50.41 17.76 -38.17
CA ALA A 803 49.81 17.69 -36.84
C ALA A 803 48.91 16.46 -36.66
N VAL A 804 48.24 16.01 -37.72
CA VAL A 804 47.40 14.80 -37.69
C VAL A 804 48.27 13.56 -37.70
N LEU A 805 49.28 13.52 -38.59
CA LEU A 805 50.21 12.39 -38.71
C LEU A 805 51.03 12.20 -37.44
N ASP A 806 51.51 13.27 -36.83
CA ASP A 806 52.28 13.22 -35.58
C ASP A 806 51.42 12.70 -34.42
N ALA A 807 50.19 13.20 -34.29
CA ALA A 807 49.25 12.72 -33.26
C ALA A 807 48.91 11.22 -33.44
N MET A 808 48.76 10.75 -34.69
CA MET A 808 48.52 9.33 -34.98
C MET A 808 49.74 8.47 -34.68
N LYS A 809 50.95 8.90 -35.10
CA LYS A 809 52.20 8.18 -34.83
C LYS A 809 52.49 8.11 -33.33
N GLU A 810 52.24 9.18 -32.58
CA GLU A 810 52.37 9.21 -31.13
C GLU A 810 51.40 8.21 -30.47
N MET A 811 50.13 8.20 -30.91
CA MET A 811 49.14 7.23 -30.43
C MET A 811 49.54 5.78 -30.75
N ILE A 812 50.01 5.50 -31.97
CA ILE A 812 50.50 4.17 -32.35
C ILE A 812 51.67 3.75 -31.44
N LYS A 813 52.67 4.62 -31.28
CA LYS A 813 53.85 4.36 -30.44
C LYS A 813 53.45 4.08 -28.99
N GLU A 814 52.55 4.88 -28.43
CA GLU A 814 52.03 4.70 -27.07
C GLU A 814 51.31 3.35 -26.92
N ARG A 815 50.46 2.97 -27.88
CA ARG A 815 49.69 1.72 -27.83
C ARG A 815 50.55 0.49 -28.05
N SER A 816 51.51 0.54 -28.97
CA SER A 816 52.49 -0.52 -29.18
C SER A 816 53.33 -0.76 -27.92
N ASN A 817 53.74 0.31 -27.23
CA ASN A 817 54.48 0.20 -25.96
C ASN A 817 53.64 -0.40 -24.82
N ARG A 818 52.33 -0.11 -24.77
CA ARG A 818 51.44 -0.74 -23.79
C ARG A 818 51.17 -2.20 -24.11
N ALA A 819 51.03 -2.56 -25.38
CA ALA A 819 50.84 -3.95 -25.82
C ALA A 819 52.07 -4.82 -25.49
N THR A 820 53.29 -4.29 -25.69
CA THR A 820 54.53 -4.98 -25.31
C THR A 820 54.68 -5.10 -23.79
N ALA A 821 54.33 -4.07 -23.03
CA ALA A 821 54.32 -4.10 -21.56
C ALA A 821 53.29 -5.09 -20.98
N ALA A 822 52.09 -5.17 -21.57
CA ALA A 822 51.07 -6.14 -21.17
C ALA A 822 51.49 -7.60 -21.47
N ALA A 823 52.17 -7.83 -22.59
CA ALA A 823 52.74 -9.14 -22.93
C ALA A 823 53.89 -9.56 -21.99
N THR A 824 54.68 -8.60 -21.47
CA THR A 824 55.71 -8.86 -20.46
C THR A 824 55.14 -9.06 -19.05
N ALA A 825 54.04 -8.38 -18.71
CA ALA A 825 53.35 -8.60 -17.44
C ALA A 825 52.68 -9.98 -17.36
N ALA A 826 52.03 -10.44 -18.45
CA ALA A 826 51.40 -11.76 -18.53
C ALA A 826 52.38 -12.94 -18.42
N THR A 827 53.68 -12.72 -18.69
CA THR A 827 54.75 -13.73 -18.54
C THR A 827 55.38 -13.72 -17.14
N SER A 828 55.14 -12.69 -16.33
CA SER A 828 55.74 -12.51 -14.99
C SER A 828 54.88 -13.02 -13.82
N SER A 829 53.65 -13.47 -14.06
CA SER A 829 52.73 -13.96 -13.01
C SER A 829 52.76 -15.48 -12.77
N LEU A 830 53.86 -16.16 -13.10
CA LEU A 830 54.10 -17.57 -12.75
C LEU A 830 54.93 -17.64 -11.46
N ASP A 831 54.26 -17.76 -10.32
CA ASP A 831 54.85 -18.06 -9.02
C ASP A 831 55.29 -19.55 -8.96
N PRO A 832 56.56 -19.90 -8.68
CA PRO A 832 57.05 -21.29 -8.74
C PRO A 832 56.60 -22.22 -7.61
N ARG A 833 55.62 -21.84 -6.77
CA ARG A 833 55.33 -22.56 -5.51
C ARG A 833 53.98 -23.28 -5.40
N GLN A 834 53.28 -23.52 -6.49
CA GLN A 834 52.14 -24.45 -6.48
C GLN A 834 52.20 -25.38 -7.68
N GLY A 835 52.53 -26.65 -7.41
CA GLY A 835 52.53 -27.70 -8.42
C GLY A 835 51.11 -28.06 -8.86
N THR A 836 50.87 -27.99 -10.16
CA THR A 836 49.80 -28.73 -10.84
C THR A 836 50.33 -29.27 -12.18
N PRO A 837 49.89 -30.46 -12.64
CA PRO A 837 50.61 -31.21 -13.66
C PRO A 837 50.36 -30.68 -15.08
N LEU A 838 51.42 -30.70 -15.87
CA LEU A 838 51.47 -30.44 -17.30
C LEU A 838 50.59 -31.42 -18.08
N LEU A 839 49.68 -30.90 -18.90
CA LEU A 839 49.09 -31.64 -20.02
C LEU A 839 49.64 -31.10 -21.34
N ILE A 840 50.46 -31.96 -21.95
CA ILE A 840 51.02 -31.89 -23.29
C ILE A 840 49.86 -31.90 -24.30
N GLN A 841 49.81 -30.91 -25.20
CA GLN A 841 48.99 -30.99 -26.41
C GLN A 841 49.70 -31.83 -27.48
N PRO A 842 49.01 -32.76 -28.16
CA PRO A 842 49.36 -33.14 -29.50
C PRO A 842 48.53 -32.36 -30.52
N LYS A 843 49.24 -31.77 -31.50
CA LYS A 843 48.73 -31.27 -32.77
C LYS A 843 48.10 -32.41 -33.55
N PHE A 844 46.95 -32.20 -34.19
CA PHE A 844 46.61 -32.92 -35.43
C PHE A 844 45.83 -32.05 -36.41
N ASP A 845 46.36 -32.03 -37.63
CA ASP A 845 45.86 -31.38 -38.84
C ASP A 845 44.64 -32.09 -39.43
N PHE A 846 43.89 -31.34 -40.24
CA PHE A 846 42.62 -31.74 -40.83
C PHE A 846 42.75 -32.25 -42.28
N GLN A 847 41.79 -33.10 -42.66
CA GLN A 847 41.26 -33.45 -44.02
C GLN A 847 41.80 -34.71 -44.72
N PRO A 848 41.02 -35.33 -45.66
CA PRO A 848 39.67 -35.91 -45.53
C PRO A 848 39.57 -37.29 -46.26
N LYS A 849 38.42 -38.02 -46.21
CA LYS A 849 37.75 -38.76 -47.34
C LYS A 849 36.80 -39.89 -46.89
N PHE A 850 35.59 -39.86 -47.48
CA PHE A 850 34.61 -40.93 -47.82
C PHE A 850 34.42 -42.12 -46.86
N GLY A 851 33.22 -42.58 -46.46
CA GLY A 851 31.85 -42.47 -46.96
C GLY A 851 31.20 -43.87 -46.87
N PHE A 852 30.02 -44.03 -46.25
CA PHE A 852 28.93 -44.97 -46.61
C PHE A 852 27.83 -45.01 -45.51
N GLN A 853 26.57 -44.93 -45.95
CA GLN A 853 25.33 -45.36 -45.28
C GLN A 853 24.92 -46.74 -45.86
N PRO A 854 23.82 -47.43 -45.45
CA PRO A 854 23.18 -47.63 -44.13
C PRO A 854 22.73 -49.11 -43.89
N LYS A 855 22.18 -49.45 -42.70
CA LYS A 855 20.84 -50.08 -42.46
C LYS A 855 20.68 -50.86 -41.12
N PHE A 856 19.67 -50.41 -40.36
CA PHE A 856 18.65 -51.08 -39.50
C PHE A 856 18.98 -52.05 -38.35
N GLY A 857 18.34 -51.76 -37.20
CA GLY A 857 17.93 -52.71 -36.16
C GLY A 857 17.22 -52.01 -34.98
N PHE A 858 15.88 -52.18 -34.87
CA PHE A 858 15.01 -51.68 -33.80
C PHE A 858 15.05 -52.58 -32.55
N GLN A 859 14.92 -52.01 -31.35
CA GLN A 859 14.26 -52.66 -30.20
C GLN A 859 13.80 -51.63 -29.15
N GLU A 860 12.50 -51.67 -28.81
CA GLU A 860 11.81 -50.89 -27.78
C GLU A 860 11.95 -51.51 -26.38
N PRO A 861 11.82 -50.74 -25.27
CA PRO A 861 11.56 -51.28 -23.94
C PRO A 861 10.06 -51.23 -23.53
N PRO A 862 9.60 -52.11 -22.62
CA PRO A 862 8.18 -52.42 -22.43
C PRO A 862 7.44 -51.51 -21.44
N ARG A 863 6.12 -51.46 -21.61
CA ARG A 863 5.11 -50.88 -20.70
C ARG A 863 4.55 -51.96 -19.77
N THR A 864 4.24 -51.59 -18.53
CA THR A 864 3.19 -52.25 -17.72
C THR A 864 2.39 -51.22 -16.91
N ILE A 865 1.07 -51.44 -16.89
CA ILE A 865 -0.03 -50.61 -16.40
C ILE A 865 -0.44 -51.07 -15.00
N THR A 866 -0.86 -50.17 -14.10
CA THR A 866 -2.07 -50.39 -13.26
C THR A 866 -2.57 -49.10 -12.59
N GLU A 867 -3.90 -48.94 -12.65
CA GLU A 867 -4.76 -47.91 -12.04
C GLU A 867 -4.88 -48.08 -10.52
N ILE A 868 -5.33 -47.04 -9.80
CA ILE A 868 -6.31 -47.13 -8.70
C ILE A 868 -6.96 -45.75 -8.47
N THR A 869 -8.28 -45.75 -8.50
CA THR A 869 -9.25 -44.74 -8.05
C THR A 869 -9.39 -44.70 -6.53
N THR A 870 -9.69 -43.56 -5.91
CA THR A 870 -10.64 -43.56 -4.77
C THR A 870 -11.25 -42.19 -4.47
N GLU A 871 -12.53 -42.24 -4.14
CA GLU A 871 -13.47 -41.21 -3.75
C GLU A 871 -13.65 -41.23 -2.22
N THR A 872 -13.80 -40.02 -1.62
CA THR A 872 -14.65 -39.64 -0.46
C THR A 872 -14.52 -40.24 0.96
N ALA A 873 -14.31 -39.31 1.94
CA ALA A 873 -15.22 -38.93 3.04
C ALA A 873 -14.75 -39.11 4.52
N ILE A 874 -15.07 -38.06 5.33
CA ILE A 874 -15.44 -38.02 6.79
C ILE A 874 -14.36 -37.63 7.83
N GLU A 875 -14.56 -36.45 8.47
CA GLU A 875 -14.10 -36.01 9.82
C GLU A 875 -15.01 -36.62 10.94
N PRO A 876 -14.94 -36.36 12.27
CA PRO A 876 -14.00 -35.58 13.11
C PRO A 876 -13.61 -36.28 14.46
N GLU A 877 -12.69 -35.70 15.25
CA GLU A 877 -12.93 -35.23 16.65
C GLU A 877 -11.63 -34.75 17.35
N GLU A 878 -11.85 -33.81 18.27
CA GLU A 878 -10.90 -32.96 19.00
C GLU A 878 -10.23 -33.65 20.20
N GLY A 879 -9.08 -33.12 20.64
CA GLY A 879 -8.45 -33.47 21.91
C GLY A 879 -7.19 -32.65 22.18
N ILE A 880 -7.36 -31.61 22.98
CA ILE A 880 -6.37 -30.63 23.48
C ILE A 880 -5.52 -31.27 24.57
N GLU A 881 -4.22 -30.95 24.67
CA GLU A 881 -3.59 -30.47 25.91
C GLU A 881 -2.15 -29.97 25.70
N GLU A 882 -1.91 -28.81 26.31
CA GLU A 882 -0.69 -28.02 26.39
C GLU A 882 0.25 -28.65 27.42
N GLU A 883 1.57 -28.65 27.20
CA GLU A 883 2.52 -28.82 28.30
C GLU A 883 3.63 -27.76 28.25
N GLU A 884 3.80 -27.16 29.43
CA GLU A 884 4.57 -25.99 29.80
C GLU A 884 6.08 -26.29 29.91
N GLU A 885 6.89 -25.25 29.73
CA GLU A 885 8.32 -25.27 30.03
C GLU A 885 8.54 -25.22 31.55
N GLU A 886 9.15 -26.26 32.12
CA GLU A 886 9.86 -26.15 33.40
C GLU A 886 11.38 -26.32 33.19
N GLU A 887 12.11 -25.28 33.58
CA GLU A 887 13.56 -25.26 33.71
C GLU A 887 14.00 -26.10 34.93
N GLU A 888 14.90 -27.06 34.74
CA GLU A 888 15.73 -27.59 35.83
C GLU A 888 17.23 -27.56 35.45
N GLU A 889 17.99 -26.81 36.24
CA GLU A 889 19.45 -26.83 36.31
C GLU A 889 19.97 -28.14 36.96
N PRO A 890 21.23 -28.53 36.68
CA PRO A 890 21.69 -29.91 36.90
C PRO A 890 22.18 -30.14 38.34
N PRO A 891 21.92 -31.31 38.94
CA PRO A 891 22.63 -31.72 40.14
C PRO A 891 23.84 -32.61 39.84
N GLU A 892 24.80 -32.39 40.72
CA GLU A 892 26.13 -32.94 40.85
C GLU A 892 26.22 -34.46 41.02
N ALA A 893 27.46 -34.92 40.84
CA ALA A 893 27.90 -36.29 41.01
C ALA A 893 27.65 -36.84 42.42
N GLY A 894 27.15 -38.07 42.49
CA GLY A 894 27.24 -38.92 43.69
C GLY A 894 26.14 -39.97 43.78
N GLY A 895 26.41 -41.20 43.33
CA GLY A 895 25.48 -42.30 43.54
C GLY A 895 25.82 -43.58 42.78
N THR A 896 26.65 -44.43 43.39
CA THR A 896 26.97 -45.79 42.94
C THR A 896 25.77 -46.74 42.97
N ARG A 897 25.46 -47.38 41.82
CA ARG A 897 25.22 -48.84 41.57
C ARG A 897 24.14 -49.07 40.50
N PRO A 898 24.09 -50.23 39.81
CA PRO A 898 25.14 -51.20 39.52
C PRO A 898 25.32 -51.44 38.01
N GLN A 899 26.52 -51.91 37.63
CA GLN A 899 26.78 -52.53 36.34
C GLN A 899 25.78 -53.66 36.08
N GLN A 900 24.86 -53.47 35.14
CA GLN A 900 24.21 -54.60 34.47
C GLN A 900 25.12 -55.04 33.33
N SER A 901 25.75 -56.17 33.60
CA SER A 901 26.45 -57.05 32.67
C SER A 901 25.67 -57.24 31.37
N LYS A 902 26.40 -57.21 30.24
CA LYS A 902 25.97 -57.69 28.92
C LYS A 902 25.06 -58.92 29.03
N ALA A 903 23.76 -58.74 28.84
CA ALA A 903 22.85 -59.84 28.58
C ALA A 903 23.16 -60.35 27.17
N ALA A 904 23.99 -61.38 27.07
CA ALA A 904 24.08 -62.20 25.88
C ALA A 904 22.66 -62.69 25.56
N GLY A 905 22.14 -62.26 24.41
CA GLY A 905 20.76 -62.46 23.99
C GLY A 905 20.32 -63.91 24.14
N ARG A 906 19.21 -64.12 24.87
CA ARG A 906 18.52 -65.39 24.97
C ARG A 906 17.97 -65.71 23.58
N ARG A 907 18.46 -66.77 22.96
CA ARG A 907 18.00 -67.24 21.64
C ARG A 907 16.59 -67.82 21.78
N ASP A 908 15.65 -67.33 20.99
CA ASP A 908 14.30 -67.87 20.96
C ASP A 908 14.30 -69.30 20.39
N ALA A 909 13.55 -70.19 21.04
CA ALA A 909 13.50 -71.61 20.68
C ALA A 909 12.80 -71.80 19.32
N GLY A 910 13.52 -72.35 18.34
CA GLY A 910 12.99 -72.69 17.01
C GLY A 910 13.58 -71.90 15.84
N VAL A 911 14.46 -70.92 16.08
CA VAL A 911 15.09 -70.12 15.02
C VAL A 911 16.32 -70.85 14.45
N PRO A 912 16.42 -71.10 13.12
CA PRO A 912 17.60 -71.69 12.49
C PRO A 912 18.87 -70.85 12.67
N ASP A 913 20.05 -71.50 12.71
CA ASP A 913 21.34 -70.85 13.00
C ASP A 913 21.67 -69.69 12.03
N GLU A 914 21.31 -69.82 10.76
CA GLU A 914 21.55 -68.80 9.73
C GLU A 914 20.76 -67.52 9.98
N VAL A 915 19.50 -67.64 10.41
CA VAL A 915 18.62 -66.50 10.70
C VAL A 915 19.09 -65.77 11.97
N TRP A 916 19.54 -66.52 12.98
CA TRP A 916 20.08 -65.94 14.21
C TRP A 916 21.36 -65.13 13.98
N GLN A 917 22.26 -65.65 13.13
CA GLN A 917 23.49 -64.92 12.77
C GLN A 917 23.20 -63.66 11.94
N GLN A 918 22.20 -63.70 11.06
CA GLN A 918 21.80 -62.51 10.31
C GLN A 918 21.19 -61.44 11.22
N LEU A 919 20.33 -61.85 12.17
CA LEU A 919 19.73 -60.94 13.15
C LEU A 919 20.76 -60.25 14.05
N GLN A 920 21.82 -60.96 14.44
CA GLN A 920 22.92 -60.36 15.19
C GLN A 920 23.68 -59.32 14.37
N ARG A 921 23.96 -59.59 13.08
CA ARG A 921 24.61 -58.62 12.18
C ARG A 921 23.74 -57.40 11.93
N ASP A 922 22.43 -57.59 11.78
CA ASP A 922 21.49 -56.49 11.55
C ASP A 922 21.36 -55.62 12.81
N SER A 923 21.32 -56.23 13.99
CA SER A 923 21.35 -55.53 15.29
C SER A 923 22.62 -54.72 15.47
N ASP A 924 23.79 -55.29 15.16
CA ASP A 924 25.08 -54.59 15.26
C ASP A 924 25.16 -53.41 14.26
N ALA A 925 24.63 -53.60 13.04
CA ALA A 925 24.57 -52.54 12.02
C ALA A 925 23.62 -51.40 12.41
N GLU A 926 22.51 -51.72 13.07
CA GLU A 926 21.56 -50.72 13.55
C GLU A 926 22.10 -49.94 14.75
N GLU A 927 22.83 -50.60 15.65
CA GLU A 927 23.53 -49.93 16.74
C GLU A 927 24.63 -48.98 16.23
N GLN A 928 25.39 -49.40 15.20
CA GLN A 928 26.35 -48.53 14.51
C GLN A 928 25.66 -47.31 13.87
N ARG A 929 24.54 -47.49 13.18
CA ARG A 929 23.76 -46.37 12.62
C ARG A 929 23.24 -45.43 13.70
N ARG A 930 22.76 -45.94 14.84
CA ARG A 930 22.34 -45.09 15.98
C ARG A 930 23.50 -44.27 16.52
N HIS A 931 24.70 -44.86 16.65
CA HIS A 931 25.89 -44.14 17.07
C HIS A 931 26.33 -43.06 16.07
N GLU A 932 26.30 -43.35 14.77
CA GLU A 932 26.60 -42.36 13.72
C GLU A 932 25.59 -41.22 13.71
N LEU A 933 24.29 -41.52 13.85
CA LEU A 933 23.24 -40.51 13.90
C LEU A 933 23.35 -39.62 15.15
N ALA A 934 23.69 -40.20 16.30
CA ALA A 934 23.93 -39.46 17.54
C ALA A 934 25.16 -38.53 17.41
N ALA A 935 26.25 -39.00 16.82
CA ALA A 935 27.44 -38.18 16.55
C ALA A 935 27.16 -37.05 15.55
N ALA A 936 26.35 -37.31 14.52
CA ALA A 936 25.92 -36.31 13.56
C ALA A 936 25.02 -35.23 14.21
N ARG A 937 24.10 -35.63 15.10
CA ARG A 937 23.26 -34.70 15.87
C ARG A 937 24.07 -33.80 16.79
N GLN A 938 25.09 -34.35 17.47
CA GLN A 938 25.98 -33.54 18.31
C GLN A 938 26.77 -32.52 17.50
N LYS A 939 27.34 -32.92 16.35
CA LYS A 939 28.02 -31.98 15.44
C LYS A 939 27.08 -30.90 14.91
N ALA A 940 25.84 -31.24 14.57
CA ALA A 940 24.85 -30.27 14.10
C ALA A 940 24.50 -29.24 15.20
N ALA A 941 24.27 -29.70 16.43
CA ALA A 941 23.98 -28.82 17.57
C ALA A 941 25.16 -27.88 17.90
N GLU A 942 26.39 -28.36 17.78
CA GLU A 942 27.59 -27.53 17.98
C GLU A 942 27.74 -26.48 16.88
N LEU A 943 27.47 -26.84 15.62
CA LEU A 943 27.50 -25.91 14.50
C LEU A 943 26.43 -24.81 14.64
N GLU A 944 25.24 -25.19 15.11
CA GLU A 944 24.14 -24.26 15.37
C GLU A 944 24.46 -23.29 16.51
N ARG A 945 25.09 -23.77 17.61
CA ARG A 945 25.59 -22.89 18.68
C ARG A 945 26.63 -21.89 18.17
N GLN A 946 27.55 -22.32 17.31
CA GLN A 946 28.55 -21.42 16.71
C GLN A 946 27.91 -20.38 15.77
N GLN A 947 26.87 -20.77 15.03
CA GLN A 947 26.12 -19.84 14.17
C GLN A 947 25.36 -18.79 15.00
N ARG A 948 24.65 -19.21 16.05
CA ARG A 948 23.95 -18.28 16.95
C ARG A 948 24.90 -17.29 17.63
N ALA A 949 26.08 -17.74 18.06
CA ALA A 949 27.10 -16.87 18.64
C ALA A 949 27.64 -15.83 17.64
N ARG A 950 27.90 -16.23 16.39
CA ARG A 950 28.32 -15.30 15.32
C ARG A 950 27.23 -14.29 14.98
N GLU A 951 25.96 -14.72 14.97
CA GLU A 951 24.84 -13.83 14.67
C GLU A 951 24.63 -12.80 15.78
N GLN A 952 24.78 -13.19 17.05
CA GLN A 952 24.73 -12.27 18.18
C GLN A 952 25.85 -11.23 18.14
N GLU A 953 27.09 -11.65 17.82
CA GLU A 953 28.22 -10.73 17.68
C GLU A 953 28.00 -9.74 16.52
N LEU A 954 27.45 -10.20 15.40
CA LEU A 954 27.10 -9.34 14.26
C LEU A 954 26.01 -8.32 14.61
N ARG A 955 24.96 -8.74 15.34
CA ARG A 955 23.90 -7.83 15.82
C ARG A 955 24.44 -6.77 16.77
N ARG A 956 25.41 -7.12 17.62
CA ARG A 956 26.09 -6.16 18.50
C ARG A 956 26.90 -5.14 17.70
N GLN A 957 27.70 -5.58 16.72
CA GLN A 957 28.46 -4.68 15.86
C GLN A 957 27.54 -3.74 15.05
N GLN A 958 26.42 -4.24 14.55
CA GLN A 958 25.43 -3.42 13.83
C GLN A 958 24.78 -2.36 14.72
N ARG A 959 24.51 -2.67 15.99
CA ARG A 959 24.00 -1.69 16.97
C ARG A 959 25.03 -0.59 17.25
N ASP A 960 26.30 -0.95 17.43
CA ASP A 960 27.37 0.01 17.68
C ASP A 960 27.61 0.94 16.47
N ASP A 961 27.55 0.39 15.25
CA ASP A 961 27.67 1.17 14.01
C ASP A 961 26.43 2.04 13.71
N ALA A 962 25.25 1.60 14.13
CA ALA A 962 24.04 2.43 14.07
C ALA A 962 24.15 3.62 15.04
N ALA A 963 24.57 3.38 16.28
CA ALA A 963 24.78 4.41 17.28
C ALA A 963 25.85 5.44 16.83
N ARG A 964 26.95 4.98 16.23
CA ARG A 964 27.97 5.88 15.65
C ARG A 964 27.43 6.76 14.51
N ARG A 965 26.59 6.20 13.63
CA ARG A 965 25.98 6.97 12.54
C ARG A 965 24.97 8.00 13.04
N GLU A 966 24.23 7.69 14.10
CA GLU A 966 23.33 8.63 14.77
C GLU A 966 24.10 9.83 15.33
N ILE A 967 25.18 9.56 16.08
CA ILE A 967 26.04 10.61 16.65
C ILE A 967 26.67 11.50 15.57
N LEU A 968 27.11 10.92 14.45
CA LEU A 968 27.66 11.69 13.33
C LEU A 968 26.62 12.59 12.66
N ARG A 969 25.40 12.10 12.47
CA ARG A 969 24.28 12.90 11.93
C ARG A 969 23.91 14.04 12.87
N GLU A 970 23.92 13.81 14.18
CA GLU A 970 23.64 14.84 15.17
C GLU A 970 24.72 15.93 15.20
N LEU A 971 26.00 15.54 15.08
CA LEU A 971 27.11 16.48 14.92
C LEU A 971 27.01 17.31 13.62
N GLU A 972 26.63 16.70 12.50
CA GLU A 972 26.40 17.42 11.25
C GLU A 972 25.23 18.39 11.35
N ARG A 973 24.14 18.00 12.03
CA ARG A 973 22.98 18.86 12.27
C ARG A 973 23.33 20.08 13.13
N LEU A 974 24.12 19.88 14.18
CA LEU A 974 24.61 20.97 15.04
C LEU A 974 25.56 21.91 14.29
N ARG A 975 26.41 21.39 13.40
CA ARG A 975 27.27 22.20 12.52
C ARG A 975 26.44 23.04 11.55
N ALA A 976 25.44 22.43 10.90
CA ALA A 976 24.54 23.14 9.99
C ALA A 976 23.74 24.25 10.70
N GLN A 977 23.27 24.00 11.93
CA GLN A 977 22.58 25.02 12.74
C GLN A 977 23.50 26.18 13.12
N ARG A 978 24.76 25.88 13.48
CA ARG A 978 25.76 26.92 13.79
C ARG A 978 26.07 27.79 12.58
N ASP A 979 26.26 27.18 11.41
CA ASP A 979 26.53 27.89 10.17
C ASP A 979 25.34 28.78 9.75
N LEU A 980 24.11 28.30 9.93
CA LEU A 980 22.90 29.07 9.68
C LEU A 980 22.78 30.27 10.63
N ALA A 981 23.06 30.07 11.92
CA ALA A 981 23.04 31.12 12.92
C ALA A 981 24.11 32.19 12.66
N GLU A 982 25.31 31.80 12.22
CA GLU A 982 26.38 32.73 11.89
C GLU A 982 26.06 33.55 10.63
N ARG A 983 25.46 32.93 9.60
CA ARG A 983 24.96 33.64 8.42
C ARG A 983 23.87 34.66 8.78
N ALA A 984 22.90 34.26 9.60
CA ALA A 984 21.85 35.16 10.06
C ALA A 984 22.40 36.35 10.88
N ARG A 985 23.46 36.14 11.67
CA ARG A 985 24.14 37.22 12.40
C ARG A 985 24.82 38.20 11.46
N ARG A 986 25.57 37.70 10.47
CA ARG A 986 26.24 38.54 9.45
C ARG A 986 25.25 39.35 8.61
N GLU A 987 24.10 38.78 8.27
CA GLU A 987 23.04 39.51 7.56
C GLU A 987 22.41 40.61 8.41
N LYS A 988 22.16 40.37 9.70
CA LYS A 988 21.69 41.40 10.64
C LYS A 988 22.68 42.54 10.79
N GLU A 989 23.98 42.22 10.97
CA GLU A 989 25.05 43.22 11.08
C GLU A 989 25.17 44.06 9.79
N ALA A 990 25.09 43.42 8.61
CA ALA A 990 25.12 44.11 7.32
C ALA A 990 23.91 45.02 7.11
N ARG A 991 22.71 44.60 7.55
CA ARG A 991 21.48 45.41 7.46
C ARG A 991 21.54 46.63 8.38
N ALA A 992 22.02 46.46 9.62
CA ALA A 992 22.20 47.55 10.57
C ALA A 992 23.21 48.60 10.06
N ARG A 993 24.31 48.15 9.43
CA ARG A 993 25.32 49.04 8.84
C ARG A 993 24.75 49.88 7.68
N LYS A 994 23.96 49.26 6.80
CA LYS A 994 23.27 49.97 5.70
C LYS A 994 22.26 51.01 6.22
N GLU A 995 21.55 50.70 7.31
CA GLU A 995 20.59 51.63 7.91
C GLU A 995 21.27 52.83 8.58
N MET A 996 22.43 52.61 9.23
CA MET A 996 23.24 53.71 9.77
C MET A 996 23.83 54.61 8.67
N GLU A 997 24.29 54.04 7.55
CA GLU A 997 24.76 54.82 6.40
C GLU A 997 23.62 55.66 5.79
N ALA A 998 22.42 55.10 5.65
CA ALA A 998 21.25 55.83 5.16
C ALA A 998 20.86 56.99 6.10
N LYS A 999 20.86 56.77 7.42
CA LYS A 999 20.61 57.83 8.42
C LYS A 999 21.68 58.91 8.41
N ALA A 1000 22.95 58.56 8.24
CA ALA A 1000 24.05 59.53 8.14
C ALA A 1000 23.97 60.39 6.88
N LYS A 1001 23.58 59.81 5.74
CA LYS A 1001 23.37 60.54 4.48
C LYS A 1001 22.18 61.51 4.55
N LEU A 1002 21.07 61.11 5.17
CA LEU A 1002 19.93 61.99 5.42
C LEU A 1002 20.28 63.16 6.35
N LYS A 1003 21.13 62.93 7.36
CA LYS A 1003 21.61 64.01 8.25
C LYS A 1003 22.48 65.04 7.50
N ARG A 1004 23.18 64.65 6.44
CA ARG A 1004 23.94 65.56 5.57
C ARG A 1004 23.07 66.34 4.58
N MET A 1005 21.94 65.78 4.13
CA MET A 1005 21.02 66.46 3.23
C MET A 1005 20.20 67.57 3.90
N GLY A 1006 20.06 67.52 5.24
CA GLY A 1006 19.25 68.50 5.96
C GLY A 1006 17.76 68.39 5.63
N VAL A 1007 17.08 69.53 5.58
CA VAL A 1007 15.65 69.63 5.30
C VAL A 1007 15.33 69.43 3.81
N CYS A 1008 14.08 69.08 3.49
CA CYS A 1008 13.62 69.00 2.11
C CYS A 1008 13.75 70.37 1.40
N PRO A 1009 13.62 70.45 0.06
CA PRO A 1009 13.75 71.70 -0.71
C PRO A 1009 12.85 72.86 -0.25
N VAL A 1010 11.80 72.56 0.53
CA VAL A 1010 10.81 73.51 1.06
C VAL A 1010 10.99 73.71 2.59
N GLY A 1011 12.11 73.26 3.16
CA GLY A 1011 12.49 73.56 4.55
C GLY A 1011 11.95 72.61 5.63
N TYR A 1012 11.31 71.50 5.28
CA TYR A 1012 10.75 70.55 6.25
C TYR A 1012 11.64 69.34 6.51
N GLU A 1013 11.70 68.87 7.76
CA GLU A 1013 12.45 67.67 8.15
C GLU A 1013 11.89 66.38 7.54
N TRP A 1014 12.77 65.41 7.33
CA TRP A 1014 12.41 64.09 6.79
C TRP A 1014 12.01 63.12 7.90
N ILE A 1015 10.83 62.51 7.76
CA ILE A 1015 10.26 61.54 8.69
C ILE A 1015 10.36 60.13 8.09
N PRO A 1016 10.89 59.13 8.82
CA PRO A 1016 10.98 57.75 8.34
C PRO A 1016 9.59 57.11 8.17
N GLN A 1017 9.44 56.32 7.11
CA GLN A 1017 8.24 55.57 6.75
C GLN A 1017 8.63 54.13 6.32
N ALA A 1018 7.66 53.22 6.23
CA ALA A 1018 7.91 51.79 6.00
C ALA A 1018 8.72 51.46 4.72
N ALA A 1019 8.66 52.30 3.69
CA ALA A 1019 9.34 52.08 2.40
C ALA A 1019 10.27 53.25 1.97
N GLY A 1020 10.55 54.21 2.87
CA GLY A 1020 11.27 55.43 2.53
C GLY A 1020 11.17 56.53 3.58
N TYR A 1021 11.39 57.78 3.20
CA TYR A 1021 11.29 58.96 4.04
C TYR A 1021 10.31 59.96 3.41
N ARG A 1022 9.45 60.58 4.21
CA ARG A 1022 8.49 61.61 3.77
C ARG A 1022 8.74 62.89 4.54
N CYS A 1023 8.70 64.05 3.90
CA CYS A 1023 8.88 65.30 4.64
C CYS A 1023 7.71 65.56 5.60
N ALA A 1024 7.94 66.30 6.68
CA ALA A 1024 6.92 66.65 7.68
C ALA A 1024 5.75 67.45 7.07
N GLY A 1025 6.00 68.24 6.03
CA GLY A 1025 4.97 68.92 5.23
C GLY A 1025 4.17 68.00 4.30
N GLY A 1026 4.48 66.70 4.25
CA GLY A 1026 3.74 65.66 3.50
C GLY A 1026 3.98 65.62 1.99
N SER A 1027 4.54 66.68 1.39
CA SER A 1027 4.57 66.90 -0.06
C SER A 1027 5.69 66.15 -0.81
N HIS A 1028 6.75 65.73 -0.13
CA HIS A 1028 7.92 65.07 -0.76
C HIS A 1028 8.19 63.69 -0.15
N TYR A 1029 8.52 62.71 -0.99
CA TYR A 1029 8.81 61.33 -0.60
C TYR A 1029 10.07 60.82 -1.29
N MET A 1030 10.95 60.16 -0.53
CA MET A 1030 12.17 59.50 -1.00
C MET A 1030 12.14 58.03 -0.65
N SER A 1031 12.26 57.14 -1.64
CA SER A 1031 12.35 55.70 -1.38
C SER A 1031 13.69 55.31 -0.78
N ASN A 1032 13.74 54.17 -0.08
CA ASN A 1032 14.98 53.64 0.49
C ASN A 1032 16.07 53.40 -0.59
N GLU A 1033 15.68 53.00 -1.80
CA GLU A 1033 16.62 52.87 -2.92
C GLU A 1033 17.15 54.23 -3.42
N ALA A 1034 16.31 55.27 -3.42
CA ALA A 1034 16.73 56.60 -3.81
C ALA A 1034 17.73 57.20 -2.81
N VAL A 1035 17.55 56.96 -1.50
CA VAL A 1035 18.50 57.36 -0.45
C VAL A 1035 19.87 56.69 -0.62
N LEU A 1036 19.90 55.45 -1.12
CA LEU A 1036 21.13 54.69 -1.33
C LEU A 1036 21.88 55.09 -2.63
N ARG A 1037 21.18 55.62 -3.64
CA ARG A 1037 21.75 56.08 -4.92
C ARG A 1037 22.36 57.49 -4.88
N ILE A 1038 22.00 58.28 -3.88
CA ILE A 1038 22.66 59.55 -3.53
C ILE A 1038 23.91 59.24 -2.70
#